data_AF-A0A7S0LQ25-F1
#
_entry.id   AF-A0A7S0LQ25-F1
#
_cell.length_a   1.000
_cell.length_b   1.000
_cell.length_c   1.000
_cell.angle_alpha   90.00
_cell.angle_beta   90.00
_cell.angle_gamma   90.00
#
_symmetry.space_group_name_H-M   'P 1'
#
loop_
_entity.id
_entity.type
_entity.pdbx_description
1 polymer ?
#
loop_
_entity_poly.entity_id
_entity_poly.type
_entity_poly.pdbx_seq_one_letter_code
_entity_poly.pdbx_strand_id
1 'polypeptide(L)'
;LLSFSDGESLVHMPPVQDHKRAYEGDAGPNTGGMGAYSCADHLLPFLSTEALAEAQRMNADCVKALRAECGAPYRGILYGGFMLTTKGTMLIEFNARFGDPECLNLLSLLEPSTDFLAVCEGIAHGTLASVPIAFQPLASCCKYAVPEGYPDKPLKDIPIDISGLKQPELAYLGAVDQLDDGSLRATGSRTVGVVALAADLEAAEKQAEEEVSQVKGQLFHRSDIGTAPLVLGRVAHMLSLQAAHARSAGAPPIKVGVLGSTRGSSLQPVLGAIAAGALRGVEVVLVLSNKAQAPILDRARQQGIAAEHVAVGGRSREQYDADLTGRLQAAGVQLVLLVGWMRILSPPFCAAWRRRALNVHPSLLPAHAGGMDLEVHAAALAAGDEKSGCSVHFVEEQVDGGALVVQKACPILPTDSPQSLKARVQPLEAVALAEALLALAAEIRGGPRAGTAASSSEPLSYASAGVSIDAGNALVEVIKPHAKSTNRKGVMGGLGGFGGLFDLKAAGYDDPILVSGTDGVGTKLLIAQQTGGHATIGIDLVAMVVNDLVVQGAEPLFFLDYFASGKLEVAEASAVVAGIARGCKESGCALVGGETAEMPGMYDPGHYDLAGFAVGAVSRANLLPKWDAITAGDVLLGLPSSGVHSNGFSLVRRVVERTGLAWDAPAPFCPSTPLGEALLTPTKLYVLSCLEAARTGKVKALAHITGGGLLENIPRVLPDGVCAALDAGSWSPLPVFNWLAAESRSGPMEMLRTFNCGVGMVLVVGAEDAGAVSELLLSLGEAPAVIGRPRAAGAG
;
A
#
# COMPACT_ATOMS: atom_id res chain seq x y z
N LEU A 1 2.72 -15.77 7.36
CA LEU A 1 4.06 -15.75 8.01
C LEU A 1 3.86 -15.92 9.51
N LEU A 2 4.53 -16.90 10.11
CA LEU A 2 4.44 -17.19 11.54
C LEU A 2 5.69 -16.69 12.28
N SER A 3 5.55 -16.37 13.57
CA SER A 3 6.66 -15.89 14.38
C SER A 3 6.52 -16.34 15.83
N PHE A 4 7.60 -16.85 16.42
CA PHE A 4 7.70 -17.11 17.86
C PHE A 4 7.98 -15.79 18.57
N SER A 5 7.16 -15.45 19.57
CA SER A 5 7.31 -14.23 20.37
C SER A 5 7.35 -14.58 21.85
N ASP A 6 8.37 -14.10 22.55
CA ASP A 6 8.40 -14.09 24.03
C ASP A 6 8.03 -12.71 24.61
N GLY A 7 7.64 -11.81 23.72
CA GLY A 7 7.22 -10.43 23.98
C GLY A 7 8.37 -9.43 24.16
N GLU A 8 9.62 -9.90 24.03
CA GLU A 8 10.81 -9.05 23.90
C GLU A 8 11.52 -9.28 22.56
N SER A 9 11.65 -10.55 22.19
CA SER A 9 12.26 -11.03 20.96
C SER A 9 11.23 -11.73 20.08
N LEU A 10 11.50 -11.70 18.77
CA LEU A 10 10.66 -12.28 17.74
C LEU A 10 11.54 -13.07 16.78
N VAL A 11 11.22 -14.35 16.58
CA VAL A 11 11.89 -15.22 15.61
C VAL A 11 10.89 -15.57 14.51
N HIS A 12 11.15 -15.08 13.30
CA HIS A 12 10.30 -15.35 12.14
C HIS A 12 10.58 -16.74 11.56
N MET A 13 9.52 -17.45 11.20
CA MET A 13 9.61 -18.75 10.52
C MET A 13 9.63 -18.55 9.00
N PRO A 14 10.02 -19.56 8.19
CA PRO A 14 9.89 -19.54 6.75
C PRO A 14 8.46 -19.15 6.29
N PRO A 15 8.30 -18.39 5.20
CA PRO A 15 7.01 -18.10 4.61
C PRO A 15 6.42 -19.37 3.98
N VAL A 16 5.15 -19.64 4.29
CA VAL A 16 4.41 -20.80 3.77
C VAL A 16 3.21 -20.31 2.97
N GLN A 17 2.99 -20.90 1.79
CA GLN A 17 1.80 -20.64 0.96
C GLN A 17 0.69 -21.64 1.27
N ASP A 18 -0.41 -21.17 1.86
CA ASP A 18 -1.62 -21.94 2.12
C ASP A 18 -2.58 -21.97 0.91
N HIS A 19 -3.33 -23.06 0.76
CA HIS A 19 -4.36 -23.27 -0.25
C HIS A 19 -5.73 -23.54 0.39
N LYS A 20 -6.49 -22.47 0.65
CA LYS A 20 -7.81 -22.52 1.31
C LYS A 20 -8.95 -23.06 0.46
N ARG A 21 -8.81 -23.17 -0.85
CA ARG A 21 -9.92 -23.55 -1.74
C ARG A 21 -9.99 -25.06 -1.88
N ALA A 22 -11.20 -25.62 -1.77
CA ALA A 22 -11.43 -27.06 -1.68
C ALA A 22 -10.94 -27.85 -2.90
N TYR A 23 -11.01 -27.28 -4.11
CA TYR A 23 -10.76 -27.99 -5.36
C TYR A 23 -9.56 -27.41 -6.12
N GLU A 24 -9.09 -28.19 -7.09
CA GLU A 24 -7.97 -27.82 -7.98
C GLU A 24 -8.20 -26.48 -8.69
N GLY A 25 -7.10 -25.80 -9.03
CA GLY A 25 -7.15 -24.48 -9.63
C GLY A 25 -7.68 -23.40 -8.68
N ASP A 26 -7.59 -23.63 -7.37
CA ASP A 26 -8.16 -22.77 -6.32
C ASP A 26 -9.68 -22.52 -6.48
N ALA A 27 -10.41 -23.55 -6.90
CA ALA A 27 -11.86 -23.50 -7.07
C ALA A 27 -12.64 -23.99 -5.84
N GLY A 28 -13.94 -23.71 -5.82
CA GLY A 28 -14.86 -24.17 -4.77
C GLY A 28 -14.91 -23.29 -3.52
N PRO A 29 -15.59 -23.75 -2.45
CA PRO A 29 -15.70 -23.02 -1.20
C PRO A 29 -14.34 -22.88 -0.49
N ASN A 30 -14.23 -21.85 0.36
CA ASN A 30 -13.10 -21.73 1.28
C ASN A 30 -13.21 -22.79 2.38
N THR A 31 -12.07 -23.35 2.76
CA THR A 31 -11.89 -24.36 3.79
C THR A 31 -10.93 -23.84 4.86
N GLY A 32 -10.56 -24.69 5.82
CA GLY A 32 -9.47 -24.39 6.75
C GLY A 32 -8.08 -24.39 6.10
N GLY A 33 -7.94 -24.86 4.86
CA GLY A 33 -6.68 -25.11 4.16
C GLY A 33 -6.61 -26.57 3.68
N MET A 34 -6.42 -26.81 2.38
CA MET A 34 -6.30 -28.15 1.77
C MET A 34 -4.85 -28.65 1.69
N GLY A 35 -3.90 -27.79 2.02
CA GLY A 35 -2.48 -28.06 1.95
C GLY A 35 -1.69 -26.76 1.86
N ALA A 36 -0.38 -26.87 1.95
CA ALA A 36 0.51 -25.72 1.92
C ALA A 36 1.94 -26.14 1.55
N TYR A 37 2.76 -25.20 1.08
CA TYR A 37 4.16 -25.48 0.74
C TYR A 37 5.13 -24.35 1.11
N SER A 38 6.41 -24.71 1.18
CA SER A 38 7.57 -23.82 1.31
C SER A 38 8.69 -24.25 0.35
N CYS A 39 9.60 -23.34 0.02
CA CYS A 39 10.77 -23.59 -0.84
C CYS A 39 12.05 -23.77 -0.03
N ALA A 40 13.05 -24.44 -0.61
CA ALA A 40 14.31 -24.80 0.05
C ALA A 40 15.18 -23.61 0.44
N ASP A 41 15.04 -22.49 -0.26
CA ASP A 41 15.68 -21.20 0.04
C ASP A 41 14.85 -20.33 1.00
N HIS A 42 13.73 -20.86 1.51
CA HIS A 42 12.76 -20.17 2.36
C HIS A 42 12.20 -18.88 1.74
N LEU A 43 12.22 -18.78 0.41
CA LEU A 43 11.59 -17.69 -0.33
C LEU A 43 10.59 -18.24 -1.33
N LEU A 44 9.32 -17.85 -1.19
CA LEU A 44 8.30 -18.29 -2.13
C LEU A 44 8.54 -17.66 -3.51
N PRO A 45 8.32 -18.37 -4.64
CA PRO A 45 8.77 -17.91 -5.96
C PRO A 45 8.12 -16.61 -6.46
N PHE A 46 7.00 -16.21 -5.86
CA PHE A 46 6.26 -14.99 -6.17
C PHE A 46 6.47 -13.87 -5.12
N LEU A 47 7.27 -14.12 -4.09
CA LEU A 47 7.55 -13.21 -2.99
C LEU A 47 8.93 -12.56 -3.20
N SER A 48 9.01 -11.24 -3.10
CA SER A 48 10.31 -10.55 -3.10
C SER A 48 10.90 -10.48 -1.68
N THR A 49 12.21 -10.29 -1.59
CA THR A 49 12.92 -10.09 -0.32
C THR A 49 12.40 -8.88 0.44
N GLU A 50 12.02 -7.81 -0.27
CA GLU A 50 11.49 -6.58 0.31
C GLU A 50 10.10 -6.82 0.91
N ALA A 51 9.25 -7.57 0.21
CA ALA A 51 7.91 -7.91 0.68
C ALA A 51 7.94 -8.84 1.90
N LEU A 52 8.87 -9.80 1.93
CA LEU A 52 9.10 -10.62 3.13
C LEU A 52 9.58 -9.77 4.30
N ALA A 53 10.55 -8.89 4.09
CA ALA A 53 11.05 -7.99 5.13
C ALA A 53 9.95 -7.04 5.64
N GLU A 54 9.04 -6.60 4.77
CA GLU A 54 7.88 -5.81 5.16
C GLU A 54 6.91 -6.59 6.07
N ALA A 55 6.57 -7.83 5.70
CA ALA A 55 5.74 -8.70 6.54
C ALA A 55 6.39 -8.97 7.92
N GLN A 56 7.71 -9.17 7.94
CA GLN A 56 8.48 -9.33 9.18
C GLN A 56 8.42 -8.08 10.07
N ARG A 57 8.62 -6.89 9.49
CA ARG A 57 8.46 -5.61 10.21
C ARG A 57 7.06 -5.45 10.79
N MET A 58 6.01 -5.74 10.01
CA MET A 58 4.62 -5.66 10.48
C MET A 58 4.35 -6.57 11.69
N ASN A 59 4.88 -7.80 11.69
CA ASN A 59 4.80 -8.68 12.86
C ASN A 59 5.55 -8.09 14.07
N ALA A 60 6.75 -7.55 13.87
CA ALA A 60 7.55 -6.94 14.94
C ALA A 60 6.88 -5.70 15.54
N ASP A 61 6.36 -4.80 14.69
CA ASP A 61 5.65 -3.60 15.11
C ASP A 61 4.38 -3.93 15.90
N CYS A 62 3.65 -4.97 15.50
CA CYS A 62 2.49 -5.46 16.24
C CYS A 62 2.85 -5.91 17.67
N VAL A 63 3.88 -6.74 17.83
CA VAL A 63 4.34 -7.19 19.17
C VAL A 63 4.79 -6.01 20.02
N LYS A 64 5.51 -5.06 19.43
CA LYS A 64 5.95 -3.84 20.10
C LYS A 64 4.78 -2.96 20.56
N ALA A 65 3.77 -2.77 19.71
CA ALA A 65 2.57 -2.00 20.02
C ALA A 65 1.75 -2.65 21.14
N LEU A 66 1.54 -3.97 21.08
CA LEU A 66 0.83 -4.72 22.13
C LEU A 66 1.48 -4.54 23.51
N ARG A 67 2.81 -4.54 23.58
CA ARG A 67 3.54 -4.27 24.82
C ARG A 67 3.32 -2.84 25.31
N ALA A 68 3.42 -1.86 24.41
CA ALA A 68 3.32 -0.44 24.75
C ALA A 68 1.91 -0.03 25.20
N GLU A 69 0.87 -0.56 24.56
CA GLU A 69 -0.52 -0.15 24.78
C GLU A 69 -1.24 -0.96 25.85
N CYS A 70 -1.01 -2.29 25.90
CA CYS A 70 -1.75 -3.17 26.80
C CYS A 70 -1.04 -3.44 28.13
N GLY A 71 0.21 -2.99 28.28
CA GLY A 71 1.02 -3.22 29.49
C GLY A 71 1.46 -4.68 29.71
N ALA A 72 1.19 -5.59 28.76
CA ALA A 72 1.55 -6.99 28.84
C ALA A 72 2.28 -7.46 27.54
N PRO A 73 3.44 -8.13 27.65
CA PRO A 73 4.16 -8.67 26.50
C PRO A 73 3.39 -9.82 25.83
N TYR A 74 3.25 -9.80 24.50
CA TYR A 74 2.65 -10.92 23.77
C TYR A 74 3.61 -12.12 23.72
N ARG A 75 3.24 -13.19 24.43
CA ARG A 75 3.97 -14.46 24.47
C ARG A 75 3.17 -15.54 23.75
N GLY A 76 3.70 -16.08 22.67
CA GLY A 76 3.04 -17.09 21.88
C GLY A 76 3.50 -17.11 20.42
N ILE A 77 2.65 -17.65 19.56
CA ILE A 77 2.89 -17.67 18.12
C ILE A 77 1.98 -16.66 17.44
N LEU A 78 2.61 -15.64 16.87
CA LEU A 78 1.93 -14.65 16.05
C LEU A 78 1.88 -15.14 14.61
N TYR A 79 0.67 -15.38 14.12
CA TYR A 79 0.42 -15.65 12.70
C TYR A 79 -0.11 -14.38 12.05
N GLY A 80 0.76 -13.72 11.26
CA GLY A 80 0.34 -12.69 10.29
C GLY A 80 -0.12 -13.32 8.97
N GLY A 81 -1.41 -13.15 8.65
CA GLY A 81 -1.99 -13.50 7.35
C GLY A 81 -1.75 -12.34 6.38
N PHE A 82 -0.93 -12.57 5.36
CA PHE A 82 -0.52 -11.52 4.42
C PHE A 82 -1.11 -11.75 3.03
N MET A 83 -1.43 -10.65 2.35
CA MET A 83 -1.78 -10.60 0.95
C MET A 83 -0.83 -9.67 0.22
N LEU A 84 -0.21 -10.15 -0.85
CA LEU A 84 0.47 -9.26 -1.78
C LEU A 84 -0.57 -8.60 -2.69
N THR A 85 -0.57 -7.27 -2.73
CA THR A 85 -1.53 -6.50 -3.51
C THR A 85 -0.81 -5.54 -4.46
N THR A 86 -1.56 -4.83 -5.29
CA THR A 86 -1.00 -3.73 -6.11
C THR A 86 -0.48 -2.56 -5.27
N LYS A 87 -0.74 -2.52 -3.96
CA LYS A 87 -0.27 -1.45 -3.05
C LYS A 87 0.89 -1.89 -2.14
N GLY A 88 1.44 -3.09 -2.37
CA GLY A 88 2.46 -3.68 -1.50
C GLY A 88 1.90 -4.80 -0.63
N THR A 89 2.67 -5.17 0.40
CA THR A 89 2.33 -6.24 1.34
C THR A 89 1.25 -5.75 2.29
N MET A 90 0.09 -6.38 2.27
CA MET A 90 -1.01 -6.02 3.16
C MET A 90 -1.20 -7.11 4.21
N LEU A 91 -1.34 -6.70 5.47
CA LEU A 91 -1.81 -7.59 6.52
C LEU A 91 -3.34 -7.73 6.41
N ILE A 92 -3.83 -8.97 6.29
CA ILE A 92 -5.26 -9.29 6.34
C ILE A 92 -5.72 -9.39 7.79
N GLU A 93 -5.00 -10.19 8.57
CA GLU A 93 -5.37 -10.55 9.94
C GLU A 93 -4.16 -11.02 10.75
N PHE A 94 -4.26 -10.89 12.08
CA PHE A 94 -3.42 -11.60 13.03
C PHE A 94 -4.22 -12.73 13.69
N ASN A 95 -3.60 -13.90 13.80
CA ASN A 95 -4.09 -14.99 14.64
C ASN A 95 -3.05 -15.31 15.73
N ALA A 96 -3.52 -15.67 16.93
CA ALA A 96 -2.68 -16.13 18.04
C ALA A 96 -2.70 -17.67 18.13
N ARG A 97 -2.20 -18.35 17.09
CA ARG A 97 -2.16 -19.82 16.97
C ARG A 97 -1.13 -20.27 15.94
N PHE A 98 -0.84 -21.56 15.93
CA PHE A 98 0.21 -22.15 15.09
C PHE A 98 -0.13 -22.32 13.60
N GLY A 99 -1.33 -21.91 13.15
CA GLY A 99 -1.80 -22.18 11.78
C GLY A 99 -2.04 -23.69 11.54
N ASP A 100 -2.69 -24.02 10.44
CA ASP A 100 -2.94 -25.38 9.96
C ASP A 100 -3.52 -25.21 8.54
N PRO A 101 -2.85 -25.68 7.46
CA PRO A 101 -1.73 -26.63 7.40
C PRO A 101 -0.32 -26.05 7.60
N GLU A 102 -0.16 -24.75 7.81
CA GLU A 102 1.15 -24.10 7.77
C GLU A 102 2.13 -24.65 8.82
N CYS A 103 1.63 -24.98 10.03
CA CYS A 103 2.46 -25.59 11.08
C CYS A 103 3.09 -26.91 10.67
N LEU A 104 2.37 -27.75 9.91
CA LEU A 104 2.83 -29.09 9.56
C LEU A 104 4.09 -29.01 8.71
N ASN A 105 4.14 -28.04 7.80
CA ASN A 105 5.34 -27.72 7.03
C ASN A 105 6.46 -27.22 7.95
N LEU A 106 6.18 -26.23 8.81
CA LEU A 106 7.19 -25.53 9.59
C LEU A 106 7.85 -26.40 10.66
N LEU A 107 7.08 -27.23 11.36
CA LEU A 107 7.63 -28.16 12.35
C LEU A 107 8.49 -29.23 11.69
N SER A 108 8.05 -29.75 10.55
CA SER A 108 8.81 -30.75 9.79
C SER A 108 10.13 -30.17 9.27
N LEU A 109 10.18 -28.85 9.04
CA LEU A 109 11.39 -28.14 8.61
C LEU A 109 12.32 -27.74 9.76
N LEU A 110 11.97 -27.93 11.04
CA LEU A 110 12.90 -27.61 12.13
C LEU A 110 14.18 -28.45 11.98
N GLU A 111 15.34 -27.82 12.18
CA GLU A 111 16.58 -28.58 12.25
C GLU A 111 16.54 -29.53 13.46
N PRO A 112 17.15 -30.72 13.38
CA PRO A 112 17.28 -31.62 14.53
C PRO A 112 17.98 -30.98 15.75
N SER A 113 18.74 -29.90 15.54
CA SER A 113 19.40 -29.08 16.56
C SER A 113 18.42 -28.20 17.34
N THR A 114 17.23 -27.93 16.80
CA THR A 114 16.22 -27.06 17.41
C THR A 114 15.27 -27.88 18.27
N ASP A 115 15.40 -27.76 19.60
CA ASP A 115 14.47 -28.37 20.55
C ASP A 115 13.19 -27.54 20.66
N PHE A 116 12.09 -28.06 20.09
CA PHE A 116 10.81 -27.36 20.10
C PHE A 116 10.24 -27.17 21.52
N LEU A 117 10.54 -28.07 22.46
CA LEU A 117 10.14 -27.87 23.86
C LEU A 117 10.89 -26.68 24.46
N ALA A 118 12.20 -26.57 24.21
CA ALA A 118 12.99 -25.42 24.63
C ALA A 118 12.49 -24.11 24.00
N VAL A 119 11.98 -24.14 22.75
CA VAL A 119 11.32 -22.97 22.14
C VAL A 119 10.06 -22.58 22.91
N CYS A 120 9.22 -23.55 23.28
CA CYS A 120 8.00 -23.32 24.06
C CYS A 120 8.31 -22.74 25.45
N GLU A 121 9.31 -23.30 26.14
CA GLU A 121 9.80 -22.79 27.42
C GLU A 121 10.39 -21.36 27.26
N GLY A 122 11.15 -21.12 26.20
CA GLY A 122 11.70 -19.81 25.84
C GLY A 122 10.63 -18.75 25.68
N ILE A 123 9.54 -19.08 24.97
CA ILE A 123 8.36 -18.22 24.82
C ILE A 123 7.70 -17.94 26.17
N ALA A 124 7.44 -18.98 26.98
CA ALA A 124 6.76 -18.84 28.26
C ALA A 124 7.56 -17.98 29.26
N HIS A 125 8.88 -18.13 29.25
CA HIS A 125 9.77 -17.51 30.23
C HIS A 125 10.41 -16.19 29.79
N GLY A 126 10.27 -15.76 28.53
CA GLY A 126 10.93 -14.53 28.07
C GLY A 126 12.42 -14.72 27.75
N THR A 127 12.80 -15.90 27.27
CA THR A 127 14.20 -16.29 27.02
C THR A 127 14.45 -16.81 25.61
N LEU A 128 13.53 -16.52 24.68
CA LEU A 128 13.55 -17.06 23.32
C LEU A 128 14.83 -16.67 22.56
N ALA A 129 15.38 -15.49 22.81
CA ALA A 129 16.66 -15.03 22.23
C ALA A 129 17.86 -15.95 22.55
N SER A 130 17.77 -16.79 23.59
CA SER A 130 18.81 -17.74 23.98
C SER A 130 18.62 -19.15 23.42
N VAL A 131 17.48 -19.41 22.78
CA VAL A 131 17.15 -20.72 22.19
C VAL A 131 17.63 -20.75 20.73
N PRO A 132 18.49 -21.68 20.32
CA PRO A 132 18.86 -21.83 18.92
C PRO A 132 17.67 -22.35 18.12
N ILE A 133 17.24 -21.58 17.12
CA ILE A 133 16.12 -21.93 16.25
C ILE A 133 16.61 -21.84 14.81
N ALA A 134 16.56 -22.97 14.10
CA ALA A 134 16.96 -23.06 12.71
C ALA A 134 16.00 -23.98 11.93
N PHE A 135 15.92 -23.76 10.63
CA PHE A 135 15.11 -24.53 9.70
C PHE A 135 15.99 -25.14 8.62
N GLN A 136 15.73 -26.40 8.28
CA GLN A 136 16.45 -27.13 7.25
C GLN A 136 16.28 -26.43 5.88
N PRO A 137 17.33 -26.39 5.04
CA PRO A 137 17.27 -25.82 3.68
C PRO A 137 16.62 -26.82 2.71
N LEU A 138 15.41 -27.26 3.04
CA LEU A 138 14.59 -28.19 2.27
C LEU A 138 13.27 -27.53 1.90
N ALA A 139 12.72 -27.90 0.75
CA ALA A 139 11.36 -27.57 0.40
C ALA A 139 10.41 -28.52 1.14
N SER A 140 9.20 -28.03 1.43
CA SER A 140 8.15 -28.82 2.06
C SER A 140 6.85 -28.71 1.27
N CYS A 141 6.09 -29.79 1.19
CA CYS A 141 4.73 -29.77 0.64
C CYS A 141 3.82 -30.62 1.53
N CYS A 142 2.70 -30.04 1.94
CA CYS A 142 1.66 -30.68 2.73
C CYS A 142 0.39 -30.80 1.88
N LYS A 143 -0.22 -31.99 1.84
CA LYS A 143 -1.53 -32.24 1.21
C LYS A 143 -2.47 -32.93 2.20
N TYR A 144 -3.69 -32.44 2.30
CA TYR A 144 -4.74 -33.08 3.11
C TYR A 144 -5.61 -34.00 2.27
N ALA A 145 -5.77 -35.24 2.74
CA ALA A 145 -6.90 -36.08 2.40
C ALA A 145 -8.08 -35.73 3.32
N VAL A 146 -9.22 -35.37 2.75
CA VAL A 146 -10.43 -34.93 3.46
C VAL A 146 -11.66 -35.71 3.00
N PRO A 147 -12.72 -35.85 3.81
CA PRO A 147 -13.91 -36.60 3.44
C PRO A 147 -14.62 -35.99 2.24
N GLU A 148 -15.18 -36.83 1.38
CA GLU A 148 -16.06 -36.37 0.30
C GLU A 148 -17.17 -35.46 0.85
N GLY A 149 -17.48 -34.40 0.11
CA GLY A 149 -18.44 -33.37 0.52
C GLY A 149 -17.89 -32.29 1.45
N TYR A 150 -16.64 -32.38 1.92
CA TYR A 150 -15.96 -31.28 2.61
C TYR A 150 -15.81 -30.05 1.68
N PRO A 151 -16.03 -28.82 2.17
CA PRO A 151 -16.34 -28.42 3.54
C PRO A 151 -17.82 -28.34 3.90
N ASP A 152 -18.74 -28.49 2.94
CA ASP A 152 -20.18 -28.22 3.14
C ASP A 152 -20.90 -29.35 3.87
N LYS A 153 -20.84 -30.56 3.31
CA LYS A 153 -21.49 -31.77 3.85
C LYS A 153 -20.51 -32.94 3.86
N PRO A 154 -19.43 -32.84 4.65
CA PRO A 154 -18.42 -33.88 4.72
C PRO A 154 -19.04 -35.18 5.25
N LEU A 155 -18.69 -36.30 4.61
CA LEU A 155 -18.97 -37.61 5.17
C LEU A 155 -18.31 -37.73 6.55
N LYS A 156 -19.06 -38.32 7.48
CA LYS A 156 -18.62 -38.55 8.86
C LYS A 156 -18.60 -40.03 9.15
N ASP A 157 -17.79 -40.41 10.12
CA ASP A 157 -17.69 -41.78 10.58
C ASP A 157 -17.32 -42.73 9.43
N ILE A 158 -16.40 -42.33 8.55
CA ILE A 158 -15.93 -43.17 7.44
C ILE A 158 -14.62 -43.85 7.83
N PRO A 159 -14.45 -45.16 7.56
CA PRO A 159 -13.19 -45.85 7.83
C PRO A 159 -12.08 -45.30 6.92
N ILE A 160 -10.89 -45.13 7.49
CA ILE A 160 -9.69 -44.73 6.76
C ILE A 160 -8.55 -45.69 7.04
N ASP A 161 -7.68 -45.88 6.06
CA ASP A 161 -6.48 -46.73 6.17
C ASP A 161 -5.25 -45.96 5.70
N ILE A 162 -4.26 -45.89 6.59
CA ILE A 162 -2.99 -45.21 6.40
C ILE A 162 -1.80 -46.18 6.39
N SER A 163 -2.04 -47.49 6.45
CA SER A 163 -0.99 -48.52 6.52
C SER A 163 -0.10 -48.57 5.27
N GLY A 164 -0.56 -47.99 4.16
CA GLY A 164 0.21 -47.88 2.92
C GLY A 164 1.22 -46.74 2.88
N LEU A 165 1.22 -45.83 3.86
CA LEU A 165 2.18 -44.71 3.92
C LEU A 165 3.61 -45.23 4.04
N LYS A 166 4.53 -44.68 3.25
CA LYS A 166 5.96 -45.04 3.36
C LYS A 166 6.64 -44.23 4.46
N GLN A 167 6.11 -43.05 4.78
CA GLN A 167 6.59 -42.14 5.82
C GLN A 167 5.47 -41.79 6.82
N PRO A 168 4.97 -42.77 7.60
CA PRO A 168 3.88 -42.55 8.54
C PRO A 168 4.22 -41.50 9.63
N GLU A 169 5.50 -41.27 9.91
CA GLU A 169 5.98 -40.26 10.86
C GLU A 169 5.77 -38.81 10.39
N LEU A 170 5.57 -38.59 9.08
CA LEU A 170 5.23 -37.28 8.49
C LEU A 170 3.76 -37.17 8.12
N ALA A 171 2.93 -38.09 8.63
CA ALA A 171 1.48 -38.03 8.51
C ALA A 171 0.83 -37.59 9.82
N TYR A 172 -0.04 -36.60 9.73
CA TYR A 172 -0.68 -35.94 10.85
C TYR A 172 -2.18 -36.23 10.83
N LEU A 173 -2.67 -36.83 11.91
CA LEU A 173 -4.08 -37.13 12.10
C LEU A 173 -4.78 -35.91 12.72
N GLY A 174 -5.73 -35.33 12.00
CA GLY A 174 -6.54 -34.20 12.45
C GLY A 174 -7.89 -34.66 12.98
N ALA A 175 -8.89 -34.68 12.11
CA ALA A 175 -10.27 -35.06 12.41
C ALA A 175 -10.46 -36.59 12.31
N VAL A 176 -9.76 -37.34 13.16
CA VAL A 176 -9.75 -38.82 13.16
C VAL A 176 -10.00 -39.36 14.57
N ASP A 177 -10.95 -40.27 14.70
CA ASP A 177 -11.14 -41.07 15.89
C ASP A 177 -10.41 -42.41 15.72
N GLN A 178 -9.64 -42.81 16.73
CA GLN A 178 -9.07 -44.15 16.83
C GLN A 178 -9.94 -45.00 17.77
N LEU A 179 -10.42 -46.13 17.27
CA LEU A 179 -11.23 -47.08 18.03
C LEU A 179 -10.34 -48.01 18.87
N ASP A 180 -10.95 -48.72 19.84
CA ASP A 180 -10.25 -49.65 20.73
C ASP A 180 -9.53 -50.79 20.00
N ASP A 181 -9.98 -51.14 18.79
CA ASP A 181 -9.34 -52.14 17.92
C ASP A 181 -8.20 -51.58 17.05
N GLY A 182 -7.87 -50.30 17.22
CA GLY A 182 -6.84 -49.58 16.49
C GLY A 182 -7.27 -49.03 15.13
N SER A 183 -8.51 -49.30 14.69
CA SER A 183 -9.03 -48.77 13.42
C SER A 183 -9.29 -47.27 13.50
N LEU A 184 -9.15 -46.58 12.35
CA LEU A 184 -9.25 -45.14 12.25
C LEU A 184 -10.52 -44.74 11.49
N ARG A 185 -11.24 -43.72 11.98
CA ARG A 185 -12.43 -43.18 11.32
C ARG A 185 -12.38 -41.66 11.22
N ALA A 186 -12.70 -41.12 10.05
CA ALA A 186 -12.75 -39.67 9.84
C ALA A 186 -14.03 -39.06 10.41
N THR A 187 -13.91 -37.92 11.09
CA THR A 187 -15.03 -37.28 11.82
C THR A 187 -15.68 -36.10 11.07
N GLY A 188 -15.18 -35.78 9.87
CA GLY A 188 -15.84 -34.85 8.94
C GLY A 188 -15.09 -33.53 8.67
N SER A 189 -13.79 -33.45 8.92
CA SER A 189 -12.98 -32.28 8.54
C SER A 189 -11.63 -32.74 7.98
N ARG A 190 -10.58 -31.93 8.06
CA ARG A 190 -9.23 -32.30 7.62
C ARG A 190 -8.75 -33.57 8.33
N THR A 191 -8.71 -34.68 7.60
CA THR A 191 -8.54 -36.03 8.16
C THR A 191 -7.06 -36.38 8.34
N VAL A 192 -6.33 -36.51 7.23
CA VAL A 192 -4.91 -36.90 7.24
C VAL A 192 -4.13 -35.90 6.40
N GLY A 193 -3.22 -35.17 7.04
CA GLY A 193 -2.26 -34.30 6.36
C GLY A 193 -0.94 -35.03 6.21
N VAL A 194 -0.46 -35.23 4.99
CA VAL A 194 0.88 -35.79 4.76
C VAL A 194 1.83 -34.68 4.37
N VAL A 195 3.04 -34.68 4.94
CA VAL A 195 4.10 -33.73 4.62
C VAL A 195 5.24 -34.49 3.96
N ALA A 196 5.80 -33.93 2.89
CA ALA A 196 7.04 -34.40 2.32
C ALA A 196 8.09 -33.28 2.33
N LEU A 197 9.34 -33.68 2.56
CA LEU A 197 10.51 -32.81 2.55
C LEU A 197 11.47 -33.27 1.47
N ALA A 198 11.97 -32.35 0.64
CA ALA A 198 12.93 -32.67 -0.40
C ALA A 198 13.85 -31.48 -0.73
N ALA A 199 14.83 -31.72 -1.59
CA ALA A 199 15.80 -30.69 -2.01
C ALA A 199 15.15 -29.53 -2.80
N ASP A 200 14.02 -29.78 -3.46
CA ASP A 200 13.25 -28.78 -4.18
C ASP A 200 11.74 -29.07 -4.09
N LEU A 201 10.94 -28.06 -4.46
CA LEU A 201 9.48 -28.12 -4.32
C LEU A 201 8.84 -29.17 -5.23
N GLU A 202 9.40 -29.43 -6.42
CA GLU A 202 8.87 -30.42 -7.35
C GLU A 202 9.00 -31.84 -6.76
N ALA A 203 10.17 -32.15 -6.19
CA ALA A 203 10.39 -33.42 -5.51
C ALA A 203 9.51 -33.57 -4.26
N ALA A 204 9.40 -32.51 -3.44
CA ALA A 204 8.56 -32.53 -2.24
C ALA A 204 7.08 -32.70 -2.60
N GLU A 205 6.60 -32.00 -3.62
CA GLU A 205 5.23 -32.12 -4.11
C GLU A 205 4.92 -33.53 -4.61
N LYS A 206 5.79 -34.09 -5.47
CA LYS A 206 5.62 -35.44 -5.99
C LYS A 206 5.58 -36.49 -4.89
N GLN A 207 6.46 -36.37 -3.89
CA GLN A 207 6.47 -37.29 -2.75
C GLN A 207 5.22 -37.13 -1.88
N ALA A 208 4.75 -35.90 -1.63
CA ALA A 208 3.51 -35.67 -0.92
C ALA A 208 2.30 -36.26 -1.68
N GLU A 209 2.30 -36.17 -3.01
CA GLU A 209 1.26 -36.80 -3.86
C GLU A 209 1.30 -38.33 -3.78
N GLU A 210 2.50 -38.93 -3.80
CA GLU A 210 2.67 -40.37 -3.66
C GLU A 210 2.17 -40.88 -2.31
N GLU A 211 2.46 -40.17 -1.21
CA GLU A 211 2.04 -40.50 0.15
C GLU A 211 0.53 -40.30 0.34
N VAL A 212 -0.04 -39.14 -0.03
CA VAL A 212 -1.46 -38.85 0.19
C VAL A 212 -2.34 -39.84 -0.58
N SER A 213 -1.88 -40.31 -1.75
CA SER A 213 -2.55 -41.33 -2.55
C SER A 213 -2.57 -42.71 -1.89
N GLN A 214 -1.72 -42.96 -0.88
CA GLN A 214 -1.77 -44.19 -0.08
C GLN A 214 -2.86 -44.14 0.99
N VAL A 215 -3.35 -42.96 1.37
CA VAL A 215 -4.46 -42.84 2.33
C VAL A 215 -5.74 -43.35 1.66
N LYS A 216 -6.28 -44.46 2.16
CA LYS A 216 -7.51 -45.07 1.63
C LYS A 216 -8.71 -44.69 2.47
N GLY A 217 -9.87 -44.57 1.82
CA GLY A 217 -11.14 -44.17 2.42
C GLY A 217 -12.00 -43.43 1.40
N GLN A 218 -13.19 -42.99 1.82
CA GLN A 218 -14.04 -42.07 1.03
C GLN A 218 -13.55 -40.64 1.19
N LEU A 219 -12.33 -40.40 0.70
CA LEU A 219 -11.58 -39.16 0.84
C LEU A 219 -11.20 -38.62 -0.54
N PHE A 220 -10.95 -37.31 -0.61
CA PHE A 220 -10.29 -36.67 -1.75
C PHE A 220 -9.21 -35.71 -1.25
N HIS A 221 -8.27 -35.38 -2.11
CA HIS A 221 -7.24 -34.37 -1.89
C HIS A 221 -7.07 -33.51 -3.14
N ARG A 222 -6.31 -32.42 -3.03
CA ARG A 222 -5.90 -31.62 -4.19
C ARG A 222 -4.54 -32.09 -4.69
N SER A 223 -4.47 -32.50 -5.96
CA SER A 223 -3.20 -32.94 -6.56
C SER A 223 -2.31 -31.77 -6.99
N ASP A 224 -2.89 -30.58 -7.22
CA ASP A 224 -2.21 -29.44 -7.82
C ASP A 224 -1.37 -28.58 -6.84
N ILE A 225 -1.47 -28.81 -5.54
CA ILE A 225 -0.75 -28.04 -4.50
C ILE A 225 0.75 -28.26 -4.63
N GLY A 226 1.52 -27.17 -4.79
CA GLY A 226 2.97 -27.20 -4.97
C GLY A 226 3.44 -27.47 -6.40
N THR A 227 2.53 -27.80 -7.33
CA THR A 227 2.91 -28.13 -8.71
C THR A 227 3.42 -26.91 -9.48
N ALA A 228 4.33 -27.13 -10.42
CA ALA A 228 4.89 -26.05 -11.24
C ALA A 228 3.83 -25.21 -11.96
N PRO A 229 2.75 -25.77 -12.57
CA PRO A 229 1.71 -24.95 -13.20
C PRO A 229 1.00 -23.99 -12.24
N LEU A 230 0.66 -24.44 -11.03
CA LEU A 230 -0.03 -23.61 -10.05
C LEU A 230 0.89 -22.52 -9.49
N VAL A 231 2.15 -22.87 -9.19
CA VAL A 231 3.18 -21.93 -8.73
C VAL A 231 3.45 -20.87 -9.80
N LEU A 232 3.65 -21.27 -11.06
CA LEU A 232 3.86 -20.35 -12.18
C LEU A 232 2.64 -19.45 -12.43
N GLY A 233 1.42 -19.98 -12.27
CA GLY A 233 0.19 -19.20 -12.31
C GLY A 233 0.17 -18.09 -11.25
N ARG A 234 0.62 -18.37 -10.03
CA ARG A 234 0.74 -17.37 -8.96
C ARG A 234 1.82 -16.34 -9.25
N VAL A 235 3.00 -16.76 -9.71
CA VAL A 235 4.08 -15.85 -10.13
C VAL A 235 3.57 -14.92 -11.23
N ALA A 236 2.95 -15.47 -12.27
CA ALA A 236 2.38 -14.69 -13.36
C ALA A 236 1.29 -13.72 -12.87
N HIS A 237 0.41 -14.16 -11.97
CA HIS A 237 -0.59 -13.30 -11.37
C HIS A 237 0.05 -12.14 -10.59
N MET A 238 1.06 -12.42 -9.77
CA MET A 238 1.78 -11.39 -9.01
C MET A 238 2.52 -10.40 -9.90
N LEU A 239 3.23 -10.88 -10.92
CA LEU A 239 3.84 -10.04 -11.95
C LEU A 239 2.79 -9.20 -12.68
N SER A 240 1.59 -9.75 -12.93
CA SER A 240 0.50 -9.02 -13.58
C SER A 240 -0.07 -7.90 -12.70
N LEU A 241 -0.13 -8.09 -11.38
CA LEU A 241 -0.55 -7.09 -10.39
C LEU A 241 0.48 -5.97 -10.27
N GLN A 242 1.77 -6.33 -10.19
CA GLN A 242 2.87 -5.37 -10.23
C GLN A 242 2.85 -4.56 -11.54
N ALA A 243 2.56 -5.21 -12.67
CA ALA A 243 2.38 -4.53 -13.95
C ALA A 243 1.06 -3.74 -14.05
N ALA A 244 0.02 -4.08 -13.29
CA ALA A 244 -1.25 -3.36 -13.25
C ALA A 244 -1.17 -2.07 -12.42
N HIS A 245 -0.36 -2.07 -11.35
CA HIS A 245 0.06 -0.87 -10.66
C HIS A 245 0.75 0.12 -11.62
N ALA A 246 1.57 -0.40 -12.54
CA ALA A 246 2.17 0.41 -13.61
C ALA A 246 1.17 0.86 -14.72
N ARG A 247 -0.09 0.41 -14.71
CA ARG A 247 -1.11 0.65 -15.76
C ARG A 247 -2.26 1.59 -15.36
N SER A 248 -2.23 2.27 -14.22
CA SER A 248 -3.18 3.37 -13.98
C SER A 248 -3.01 4.56 -14.96
N ALA A 249 -2.01 4.51 -15.87
CA ALA A 249 -1.65 5.57 -16.81
C ALA A 249 -2.02 5.34 -18.31
N GLY A 250 -3.02 4.52 -18.66
CA GLY A 250 -3.69 4.56 -19.98
C GLY A 250 -2.84 4.39 -21.26
N ALA A 251 -1.59 3.92 -21.18
CA ALA A 251 -0.66 3.88 -22.31
C ALA A 251 -0.87 2.66 -23.25
N PRO A 252 -0.67 2.81 -24.58
CA PRO A 252 -0.79 1.70 -25.54
C PRO A 252 0.25 0.58 -25.31
N PRO A 253 0.00 -0.65 -25.82
CA PRO A 253 0.94 -1.76 -25.69
C PRO A 253 2.25 -1.48 -26.46
N ILE A 254 3.37 -1.95 -25.92
CA ILE A 254 4.67 -1.93 -26.59
C ILE A 254 4.68 -2.99 -27.68
N LYS A 255 5.01 -2.57 -28.90
CA LYS A 255 5.05 -3.43 -30.09
C LYS A 255 6.38 -4.18 -30.18
N VAL A 256 6.31 -5.51 -30.21
CA VAL A 256 7.45 -6.43 -30.27
C VAL A 256 7.53 -7.10 -31.65
N GLY A 257 8.71 -7.08 -32.25
CA GLY A 257 9.04 -7.84 -33.45
C GLY A 257 9.90 -9.05 -33.10
N VAL A 258 9.60 -10.22 -33.66
CA VAL A 258 10.34 -11.46 -33.37
C VAL A 258 11.16 -11.87 -34.59
N LEU A 259 12.44 -12.16 -34.38
CA LEU A 259 13.31 -12.79 -35.37
C LEU A 259 13.55 -14.24 -34.96
N GLY A 260 13.22 -15.20 -35.83
CA GLY A 260 13.46 -16.62 -35.52
C GLY A 260 13.66 -17.49 -36.75
N SER A 261 14.59 -18.46 -36.64
CA SER A 261 14.97 -19.37 -37.73
C SER A 261 14.61 -20.83 -37.45
N THR A 262 14.00 -21.13 -36.30
CA THR A 262 13.79 -22.49 -35.77
C THR A 262 12.31 -22.78 -35.49
N ARG A 263 12.03 -23.76 -34.62
CA ARG A 263 10.66 -24.17 -34.25
C ARG A 263 9.89 -23.11 -33.46
N GLY A 264 10.58 -22.13 -32.88
CA GLY A 264 9.96 -21.10 -32.04
C GLY A 264 9.46 -21.62 -30.70
N SER A 265 10.09 -22.64 -30.13
CA SER A 265 9.67 -23.25 -28.86
C SER A 265 9.58 -22.23 -27.73
N SER A 266 10.50 -21.27 -27.67
CA SER A 266 10.51 -20.20 -26.65
C SER A 266 9.54 -19.04 -26.98
N LEU A 267 8.97 -18.98 -28.21
CA LEU A 267 7.94 -18.00 -28.57
C LEU A 267 6.56 -18.42 -28.06
N GLN A 268 6.24 -19.72 -28.08
CA GLN A 268 4.91 -20.22 -27.70
C GLN A 268 4.51 -19.84 -26.26
N PRO A 269 5.39 -19.95 -25.24
CA PRO A 269 5.10 -19.50 -23.88
C PRO A 269 4.89 -17.99 -23.79
N VAL A 270 5.64 -17.18 -24.55
CA VAL A 270 5.47 -15.71 -24.59
C VAL A 270 4.09 -15.36 -25.16
N LEU A 271 3.67 -15.99 -26.25
CA LEU A 271 2.33 -15.79 -26.82
C LEU A 271 1.23 -16.27 -25.87
N GLY A 272 1.43 -17.41 -25.20
CA GLY A 272 0.51 -17.89 -24.16
C GLY A 272 0.37 -16.91 -23.00
N ALA A 273 1.48 -16.30 -22.56
CA ALA A 273 1.49 -15.29 -21.50
C ALA A 273 0.81 -13.97 -21.94
N ILE A 274 0.91 -13.57 -23.20
CA ILE A 274 0.16 -12.43 -23.75
C ILE A 274 -1.35 -12.74 -23.75
N ALA A 275 -1.75 -13.89 -24.30
CA ALA A 275 -3.16 -14.31 -24.39
C ALA A 275 -3.82 -14.48 -23.01
N ALA A 276 -3.08 -15.00 -22.03
CA ALA A 276 -3.52 -15.12 -20.64
C ALA A 276 -3.53 -13.78 -19.89
N GLY A 277 -3.06 -12.69 -20.50
CA GLY A 277 -2.98 -11.37 -19.89
C GLY A 277 -1.83 -11.17 -18.89
N ALA A 278 -0.88 -12.12 -18.81
CA ALA A 278 0.32 -12.01 -17.98
C ALA A 278 1.31 -10.96 -18.52
N LEU A 279 1.38 -10.77 -19.84
CA LEU A 279 2.17 -9.73 -20.51
C LEU A 279 1.29 -8.55 -20.99
N ARG A 280 0.35 -8.10 -20.16
CA ARG A 280 -0.53 -6.96 -20.49
C ARG A 280 0.28 -5.70 -20.80
N GLY A 281 0.08 -5.15 -21.99
CA GLY A 281 0.83 -3.99 -22.49
C GLY A 281 2.07 -4.38 -23.31
N VAL A 282 2.23 -5.64 -23.70
CA VAL A 282 3.16 -6.10 -24.74
C VAL A 282 2.34 -6.74 -25.83
N GLU A 283 2.65 -6.43 -27.09
CA GLU A 283 1.98 -6.96 -28.27
C GLU A 283 3.03 -7.43 -29.28
N VAL A 284 2.99 -8.70 -29.70
CA VAL A 284 3.83 -9.18 -30.79
C VAL A 284 3.15 -8.85 -32.12
N VAL A 285 3.76 -7.98 -32.92
CA VAL A 285 3.13 -7.44 -34.14
C VAL A 285 3.69 -8.00 -35.44
N LEU A 286 4.91 -8.56 -35.40
CA LEU A 286 5.59 -9.07 -36.60
C LEU A 286 6.55 -10.20 -36.24
N VAL A 287 6.55 -11.28 -37.02
CA VAL A 287 7.54 -12.36 -36.95
C VAL A 287 8.26 -12.49 -38.30
N LEU A 288 9.58 -12.35 -38.29
CA LEU A 288 10.42 -12.49 -39.48
C LEU A 288 11.31 -13.73 -39.37
N SER A 289 11.47 -14.43 -40.49
CA SER A 289 12.39 -15.57 -40.62
C SER A 289 13.21 -15.46 -41.89
N ASN A 290 14.47 -15.88 -41.80
CA ASN A 290 15.36 -16.06 -42.96
C ASN A 290 15.13 -17.38 -43.70
N LYS A 291 14.21 -18.23 -43.22
CA LYS A 291 13.84 -19.53 -43.81
C LYS A 291 12.33 -19.55 -44.11
N ALA A 292 11.98 -19.83 -45.36
CA ALA A 292 10.60 -19.84 -45.82
C ALA A 292 9.70 -20.85 -45.10
N GLN A 293 10.25 -22.01 -44.72
CA GLN A 293 9.54 -23.12 -44.08
C GLN A 293 9.84 -23.21 -42.57
N ALA A 294 10.20 -22.10 -41.92
CA ALA A 294 10.43 -22.12 -40.47
C ALA A 294 9.10 -22.27 -39.70
N PRO A 295 8.94 -23.27 -38.82
CA PRO A 295 7.68 -23.49 -38.11
C PRO A 295 7.23 -22.31 -37.24
N ILE A 296 8.15 -21.43 -36.83
CA ILE A 296 7.83 -20.20 -36.09
C ILE A 296 6.89 -19.27 -36.87
N LEU A 297 6.98 -19.25 -38.21
CA LEU A 297 6.08 -18.45 -39.05
C LEU A 297 4.65 -18.97 -39.00
N ASP A 298 4.47 -20.29 -39.01
CA ASP A 298 3.14 -20.91 -38.96
C ASP A 298 2.50 -20.73 -37.58
N ARG A 299 3.29 -20.81 -36.50
CA ARG A 299 2.83 -20.48 -35.14
C ARG A 299 2.31 -19.06 -35.03
N ALA A 300 3.02 -18.10 -35.62
CA ALA A 300 2.61 -16.70 -35.63
C ALA A 300 1.28 -16.50 -36.39
N ARG A 301 1.15 -17.10 -37.58
CA ARG A 301 -0.08 -17.04 -38.39
C ARG A 301 -1.30 -17.63 -37.66
N GLN A 302 -1.12 -18.74 -36.95
CA GLN A 302 -2.19 -19.36 -36.17
C GLN A 302 -2.72 -18.45 -35.03
N GLN A 303 -1.92 -17.49 -34.58
CA GLN A 303 -2.27 -16.50 -33.56
C GLN A 303 -2.67 -15.15 -34.17
N GLY A 304 -2.84 -15.06 -35.49
CA GLY A 304 -3.22 -13.84 -36.18
C GLY A 304 -2.10 -12.78 -36.30
N ILE A 305 -0.84 -13.15 -36.04
CA ILE A 305 0.31 -12.25 -36.09
C ILE A 305 0.90 -12.22 -37.51
N ALA A 306 1.28 -11.05 -38.00
CA ALA A 306 1.94 -10.91 -39.30
C ALA A 306 3.27 -11.70 -39.31
N ALA A 307 3.47 -12.54 -40.35
CA ALA A 307 4.61 -13.45 -40.42
C ALA A 307 5.19 -13.53 -41.83
N GLU A 308 6.43 -13.06 -42.00
CA GLU A 308 7.07 -12.90 -43.30
C GLU A 308 8.39 -13.67 -43.41
N HIS A 309 8.63 -14.23 -44.59
CA HIS A 309 9.93 -14.76 -44.96
C HIS A 309 10.75 -13.70 -45.70
N VAL A 310 11.97 -13.45 -45.22
CA VAL A 310 12.91 -12.50 -45.81
C VAL A 310 14.10 -13.27 -46.37
N ALA A 311 14.14 -13.46 -47.69
CA ALA A 311 15.09 -14.34 -48.37
C ALA A 311 16.49 -13.71 -48.50
N VAL A 312 17.55 -14.32 -47.94
CA VAL A 312 18.90 -13.70 -47.94
C VAL A 312 19.39 -13.29 -49.34
N GLY A 313 19.20 -14.13 -50.36
CA GLY A 313 19.19 -13.71 -51.77
C GLY A 313 20.43 -12.96 -52.28
N GLY A 314 21.64 -13.49 -52.06
CA GLY A 314 22.89 -12.88 -52.56
C GLY A 314 23.26 -11.51 -51.97
N ARG A 315 22.46 -11.00 -51.03
CA ARG A 315 22.69 -9.72 -50.35
C ARG A 315 23.85 -9.83 -49.37
N SER A 316 24.58 -8.73 -49.21
CA SER A 316 25.50 -8.58 -48.07
C SER A 316 24.71 -8.64 -46.75
N ARG A 317 25.41 -8.95 -45.65
CA ARG A 317 24.81 -9.01 -44.31
C ARG A 317 24.14 -7.67 -43.95
N GLU A 318 24.82 -6.57 -44.25
CA GLU A 318 24.37 -5.21 -43.96
C GLU A 318 23.12 -4.85 -44.79
N GLN A 319 23.08 -5.21 -46.07
CA GLN A 319 21.88 -5.02 -46.92
C GLN A 319 20.70 -5.87 -46.46
N TYR A 320 20.97 -7.08 -46.00
CA TYR A 320 19.93 -7.98 -45.47
C TYR A 320 19.34 -7.44 -44.17
N ASP A 321 20.18 -7.03 -43.22
CA ASP A 321 19.74 -6.54 -41.92
C ASP A 321 19.09 -5.14 -42.00
N ALA A 322 19.47 -4.33 -42.99
CA ALA A 322 18.77 -3.08 -43.31
C ALA A 322 17.33 -3.32 -43.76
N ASP A 323 17.07 -4.34 -44.59
CA ASP A 323 15.70 -4.75 -44.96
C ASP A 323 14.92 -5.27 -43.74
N LEU A 324 15.55 -6.07 -42.87
CA LEU A 324 14.93 -6.48 -41.60
C LEU A 324 14.54 -5.27 -40.74
N THR A 325 15.45 -4.32 -40.57
CA THR A 325 15.21 -3.09 -39.79
C THR A 325 14.08 -2.26 -40.40
N GLY A 326 14.06 -2.09 -41.72
CA GLY A 326 13.00 -1.35 -42.41
C GLY A 326 11.62 -1.96 -42.21
N ARG A 327 11.52 -3.30 -42.27
CA ARG A 327 10.25 -4.03 -42.01
C ARG A 327 9.79 -3.90 -40.57
N LEU A 328 10.70 -4.09 -39.62
CA LEU A 328 10.42 -3.92 -38.19
C LEU A 328 9.93 -2.50 -37.88
N GLN A 329 10.60 -1.47 -38.44
CA GLN A 329 10.19 -0.07 -38.28
C GLN A 329 8.84 0.23 -38.93
N ALA A 330 8.57 -0.31 -40.14
CA ALA A 330 7.30 -0.15 -40.83
C ALA A 330 6.12 -0.77 -40.04
N ALA A 331 6.35 -1.86 -39.31
CA ALA A 331 5.37 -2.46 -38.41
C ALA A 331 5.23 -1.72 -37.06
N GLY A 332 6.02 -0.66 -36.83
CA GLY A 332 6.02 0.11 -35.60
C GLY A 332 6.66 -0.63 -34.41
N VAL A 333 7.56 -1.58 -34.66
CA VAL A 333 8.25 -2.34 -33.62
C VAL A 333 9.11 -1.42 -32.76
N GLN A 334 8.98 -1.55 -31.45
CA GLN A 334 9.74 -0.82 -30.44
C GLN A 334 10.80 -1.69 -29.76
N LEU A 335 10.58 -3.01 -29.71
CA LEU A 335 11.50 -3.98 -29.13
C LEU A 335 11.61 -5.22 -30.04
N VAL A 336 12.82 -5.71 -30.25
CA VAL A 336 13.11 -6.90 -31.06
C VAL A 336 13.47 -8.07 -30.15
N LEU A 337 12.88 -9.23 -30.42
CA LEU A 337 13.16 -10.47 -29.70
C LEU A 337 13.73 -11.53 -30.64
N LEU A 338 14.94 -12.00 -30.38
CA LEU A 338 15.55 -13.12 -31.08
C LEU A 338 15.18 -14.42 -30.38
N VAL A 339 14.50 -15.30 -31.12
CA VAL A 339 14.11 -16.64 -30.65
C VAL A 339 14.68 -17.68 -31.61
N GLY A 340 15.83 -18.24 -31.24
CA GLY A 340 16.55 -19.21 -32.09
C GLY A 340 16.89 -18.62 -33.46
N TRP A 341 17.45 -17.40 -33.47
CA TRP A 341 17.94 -16.73 -34.67
C TRP A 341 19.34 -17.21 -35.02
N MET A 342 19.53 -17.78 -36.21
CA MET A 342 20.74 -18.52 -36.58
C MET A 342 21.74 -17.69 -37.41
N ARG A 343 21.76 -16.37 -37.22
CA ARG A 343 22.63 -15.45 -37.96
C ARG A 343 23.18 -14.37 -37.03
N ILE A 344 24.45 -14.01 -37.23
CA ILE A 344 25.07 -12.86 -36.58
C ILE A 344 24.53 -11.59 -37.26
N LEU A 345 24.03 -10.65 -36.46
CA LEU A 345 23.51 -9.37 -36.92
C LEU A 345 24.67 -8.38 -37.14
N SER A 346 24.53 -7.53 -38.16
CA SER A 346 25.54 -6.54 -38.52
C SER A 346 25.62 -5.39 -37.52
N PRO A 347 26.77 -4.69 -37.43
CA PRO A 347 26.93 -3.54 -36.54
C PRO A 347 25.86 -2.45 -36.73
N PRO A 348 25.42 -2.10 -37.96
CA PRO A 348 24.32 -1.15 -38.16
C PRO A 348 22.99 -1.61 -37.54
N PHE A 349 22.68 -2.91 -37.57
CA PHE A 349 21.49 -3.44 -36.91
C PHE A 349 21.59 -3.31 -35.39
N CYS A 350 22.71 -3.76 -34.81
CA CYS A 350 22.95 -3.67 -33.37
C CYS A 350 22.93 -2.21 -32.88
N ALA A 351 23.40 -1.26 -33.71
CA ALA A 351 23.29 0.16 -33.43
C ALA A 351 21.83 0.67 -33.48
N ALA A 352 21.07 0.31 -34.51
CA ALA A 352 19.67 0.74 -34.68
C ALA A 352 18.75 0.24 -33.54
N TRP A 353 19.02 -0.98 -33.06
CA TRP A 353 18.27 -1.64 -32.00
C TRP A 353 19.06 -1.72 -30.68
N ARG A 354 20.03 -0.83 -30.47
CA ARG A 354 20.82 -0.79 -29.24
C ARG A 354 19.89 -0.67 -28.03
N ARG A 355 20.08 -1.54 -27.04
CA ARG A 355 19.21 -1.71 -25.86
C ARG A 355 17.73 -2.00 -26.16
N ARG A 356 17.41 -2.39 -27.39
CA ARG A 356 16.05 -2.71 -27.85
C ARG A 356 15.98 -4.01 -28.63
N ALA A 357 17.05 -4.81 -28.63
CA ALA A 357 17.07 -6.16 -29.16
C ALA A 357 17.53 -7.12 -28.07
N LEU A 358 16.73 -8.16 -27.81
CA LEU A 358 16.99 -9.20 -26.81
C LEU A 358 17.26 -10.53 -27.49
N ASN A 359 18.19 -11.29 -26.90
CA ASN A 359 18.39 -12.70 -27.24
C ASN A 359 18.32 -13.54 -25.96
N VAL A 360 17.82 -14.77 -26.08
CA VAL A 360 17.89 -15.78 -25.03
C VAL A 360 18.95 -16.82 -25.38
N HIS A 361 19.87 -17.06 -24.45
CA HIS A 361 20.92 -18.05 -24.56
C HIS A 361 20.70 -19.16 -23.52
N PRO A 362 20.80 -20.46 -23.89
CA PRO A 362 20.50 -21.60 -23.00
C PRO A 362 21.66 -21.94 -22.04
N SER A 363 22.32 -20.92 -21.48
CA SER A 363 23.33 -21.05 -20.42
C SER A 363 23.33 -19.84 -19.48
N LEU A 364 24.08 -19.95 -18.39
CA LEU A 364 24.43 -18.83 -17.51
C LEU A 364 25.63 -18.06 -18.10
N LEU A 365 25.37 -17.14 -19.03
CA LEU A 365 26.41 -16.29 -19.62
C LEU A 365 27.23 -15.57 -18.53
N PRO A 366 28.55 -15.44 -18.69
CA PRO A 366 29.33 -15.71 -19.91
C PRO A 366 29.70 -17.19 -20.15
N ALA A 367 29.30 -18.12 -19.29
CA ALA A 367 29.61 -19.54 -19.47
C ALA A 367 28.95 -20.11 -20.74
N HIS A 368 29.71 -20.90 -21.50
CA HIS A 368 29.27 -21.55 -22.74
C HIS A 368 28.72 -20.60 -23.82
N ALA A 369 29.15 -19.34 -23.82
CA ALA A 369 28.80 -18.35 -24.83
C ALA A 369 29.16 -18.84 -26.26
N GLY A 370 28.33 -18.51 -27.25
CA GLY A 370 28.50 -18.88 -28.65
C GLY A 370 28.12 -20.33 -28.98
N GLY A 371 27.71 -21.13 -28.00
CA GLY A 371 27.18 -22.47 -28.22
C GLY A 371 25.70 -22.44 -28.62
N MET A 372 25.20 -23.56 -29.16
CA MET A 372 23.78 -23.66 -29.53
C MET A 372 23.12 -24.95 -29.02
N ASP A 373 21.87 -24.80 -28.57
CA ASP A 373 20.95 -25.90 -28.32
C ASP A 373 21.54 -27.01 -27.41
N LEU A 374 21.52 -28.28 -27.85
CA LEU A 374 22.03 -29.41 -27.07
C LEU A 374 23.54 -29.35 -26.80
N GLU A 375 24.32 -28.66 -27.62
CA GLU A 375 25.77 -28.57 -27.46
C GLU A 375 26.15 -27.79 -26.20
N VAL A 376 25.37 -26.77 -25.85
CA VAL A 376 25.55 -25.97 -24.63
C VAL A 376 25.36 -26.82 -23.38
N HIS A 377 24.31 -27.64 -23.36
CA HIS A 377 24.03 -28.53 -22.24
C HIS A 377 25.05 -29.67 -22.15
N ALA A 378 25.51 -30.19 -23.29
CA ALA A 378 26.60 -31.18 -23.31
C ALA A 378 27.91 -30.60 -22.80
N ALA A 379 28.22 -29.35 -23.15
CA ALA A 379 29.41 -28.64 -22.67
C ALA A 379 29.36 -28.39 -21.16
N ALA A 380 28.20 -27.98 -20.62
CA ALA A 380 28.02 -27.79 -19.17
C ALA A 380 28.23 -29.10 -18.38
N LEU A 381 27.68 -30.22 -18.88
CA LEU A 381 27.88 -31.54 -18.28
C LEU A 381 29.34 -31.99 -18.36
N ALA A 382 29.99 -31.79 -19.51
CA ALA A 382 31.39 -32.17 -19.70
C ALA A 382 32.36 -31.31 -18.85
N ALA A 383 32.01 -30.05 -18.60
CA ALA A 383 32.76 -29.15 -17.72
C ALA A 383 32.59 -29.50 -16.23
N GLY A 384 31.60 -30.33 -15.88
CA GLY A 384 31.29 -30.65 -14.50
C GLY A 384 30.61 -29.50 -13.75
N ASP A 385 29.87 -28.65 -14.46
CA ASP A 385 29.17 -27.52 -13.83
C ASP A 385 28.13 -28.04 -12.82
N GLU A 386 28.03 -27.37 -11.67
CA GLU A 386 27.01 -27.72 -10.67
C GLU A 386 25.62 -27.14 -11.03
N LYS A 387 25.61 -26.10 -11.87
CA LYS A 387 24.41 -25.34 -12.25
C LYS A 387 24.43 -25.00 -13.73
N SER A 388 23.25 -25.07 -14.34
CA SER A 388 22.98 -24.56 -15.69
C SER A 388 21.84 -23.55 -15.62
N GLY A 389 21.32 -23.12 -16.76
CA GLY A 389 20.24 -22.14 -16.80
C GLY A 389 20.10 -21.47 -18.15
N CYS A 390 19.49 -20.30 -18.14
CA CYS A 390 19.37 -19.45 -19.32
C CYS A 390 19.65 -17.98 -18.98
N SER A 391 20.07 -17.24 -20.00
CA SER A 391 20.36 -15.80 -19.91
C SER A 391 19.62 -15.06 -21.01
N VAL A 392 18.87 -14.03 -20.64
CA VAL A 392 18.33 -13.03 -21.57
C VAL A 392 19.25 -11.82 -21.51
N HIS A 393 19.77 -11.41 -22.67
CA HIS A 393 20.75 -10.34 -22.77
C HIS A 393 20.47 -9.45 -23.98
N PHE A 394 21.05 -8.25 -23.99
CA PHE A 394 20.98 -7.38 -25.15
C PHE A 394 21.82 -7.95 -26.30
N VAL A 395 21.33 -7.74 -27.52
CA VAL A 395 22.08 -8.07 -28.74
C VAL A 395 23.09 -6.97 -29.02
N GLU A 396 24.37 -7.34 -29.06
CA GLU A 396 25.47 -6.47 -29.48
C GLU A 396 26.25 -7.10 -30.65
N GLU A 397 27.26 -6.39 -31.16
CA GLU A 397 28.11 -6.91 -32.24
C GLU A 397 28.88 -8.18 -31.82
N GLN A 398 29.31 -8.24 -30.56
CA GLN A 398 29.90 -9.43 -29.99
C GLN A 398 28.81 -10.46 -29.68
N VAL A 399 28.95 -11.67 -30.25
CA VAL A 399 28.08 -12.81 -29.98
C VAL A 399 28.04 -13.09 -28.48
N ASP A 400 26.84 -13.07 -27.91
CA ASP A 400 26.55 -13.28 -26.48
C ASP A 400 27.34 -12.37 -25.52
N GLY A 401 27.87 -11.24 -26.02
CA GLY A 401 28.65 -10.28 -25.24
C GLY A 401 27.86 -9.09 -24.71
N GLY A 402 26.57 -8.98 -25.04
CA GLY A 402 25.75 -7.86 -24.60
C GLY A 402 25.35 -7.98 -23.12
N ALA A 403 25.00 -6.84 -22.52
CA ALA A 403 24.66 -6.79 -21.10
C ALA A 403 23.46 -7.69 -20.74
N LEU A 404 23.59 -8.39 -19.60
CA LEU A 404 22.57 -9.27 -19.07
C LEU A 404 21.34 -8.49 -18.61
N VAL A 405 20.16 -9.02 -18.92
CA VAL A 405 18.85 -8.45 -18.52
C VAL A 405 18.22 -9.33 -17.44
N VAL A 406 18.13 -10.64 -17.70
CA VAL A 406 17.60 -11.64 -16.75
C VAL A 406 18.42 -12.91 -16.88
N GLN A 407 18.67 -13.59 -15.76
CA GLN A 407 19.31 -14.90 -15.76
C GLN A 407 18.55 -15.82 -14.79
N LYS A 408 18.32 -17.08 -15.17
CA LYS A 408 17.65 -18.09 -14.36
C LYS A 408 18.50 -19.35 -14.32
N ALA A 409 18.67 -19.92 -13.13
CA ALA A 409 19.51 -21.09 -12.93
C ALA A 409 18.69 -22.31 -12.48
N CYS A 410 19.20 -23.50 -12.80
CA CYS A 410 18.76 -24.78 -12.25
C CYS A 410 19.98 -25.65 -11.91
N PRO A 411 19.87 -26.56 -10.93
CA PRO A 411 20.93 -27.51 -10.66
C PRO A 411 21.14 -28.46 -11.85
N ILE A 412 22.38 -28.93 -12.00
CA ILE A 412 22.71 -30.10 -12.81
C ILE A 412 22.73 -31.31 -11.88
N LEU A 413 21.95 -32.34 -12.19
CA LEU A 413 21.84 -33.56 -11.40
C LEU A 413 22.87 -34.59 -11.88
N PRO A 414 23.38 -35.47 -11.00
CA PRO A 414 24.35 -36.52 -11.38
C PRO A 414 23.87 -37.46 -12.50
N THR A 415 22.56 -37.60 -12.68
CA THR A 415 21.93 -38.45 -13.69
C THR A 415 21.56 -37.71 -14.98
N ASP A 416 21.94 -36.44 -15.12
CA ASP A 416 21.54 -35.65 -16.28
C ASP A 416 22.22 -36.07 -17.58
N SER A 417 21.41 -36.07 -18.64
CA SER A 417 21.83 -36.07 -20.03
C SER A 417 21.64 -34.67 -20.61
N PRO A 418 22.27 -34.32 -21.76
CA PRO A 418 22.01 -33.05 -22.43
C PRO A 418 20.52 -32.81 -22.70
N GLN A 419 19.75 -33.87 -22.95
CA GLN A 419 18.32 -33.82 -23.20
C GLN A 419 17.51 -33.52 -21.93
N SER A 420 17.83 -34.16 -20.80
CA SER A 420 17.13 -33.90 -19.52
C SER A 420 17.46 -32.51 -18.97
N LEU A 421 18.72 -32.08 -19.10
CA LEU A 421 19.13 -30.74 -18.72
C LEU A 421 18.44 -29.67 -19.59
N LYS A 422 18.37 -29.89 -20.91
CA LYS A 422 17.61 -29.03 -21.82
C LYS A 422 16.13 -28.92 -21.44
N ALA A 423 15.51 -30.05 -21.11
CA ALA A 423 14.11 -30.08 -20.69
C ALA A 423 13.87 -29.29 -19.39
N ARG A 424 14.87 -29.24 -18.49
CA ARG A 424 14.83 -28.42 -17.27
C ARG A 424 15.09 -26.94 -17.51
N VAL A 425 15.99 -26.59 -18.43
CA VAL A 425 16.32 -25.19 -18.77
C VAL A 425 15.22 -24.53 -19.60
N GLN A 426 14.57 -25.26 -20.49
CA GLN A 426 13.61 -24.70 -21.45
C GLN A 426 12.41 -23.95 -20.82
N PRO A 427 11.79 -24.43 -19.72
CA PRO A 427 10.79 -23.66 -18.98
C PRO A 427 11.33 -22.35 -18.40
N LEU A 428 12.61 -22.31 -17.99
CA LEU A 428 13.23 -21.11 -17.44
C LEU A 428 13.41 -20.02 -18.51
N GLU A 429 13.69 -20.40 -19.76
CA GLU A 429 13.78 -19.43 -20.88
C GLU A 429 12.50 -18.63 -21.06
N ALA A 430 11.35 -19.30 -20.95
CA ALA A 430 10.05 -18.66 -21.06
C ALA A 430 9.84 -17.61 -19.95
N VAL A 431 10.18 -17.98 -18.71
CA VAL A 431 10.08 -17.09 -17.55
C VAL A 431 11.03 -15.91 -17.70
N ALA A 432 12.29 -16.18 -18.04
CA ALA A 432 13.31 -15.16 -18.20
C ALA A 432 12.94 -14.15 -19.31
N LEU A 433 12.39 -14.63 -20.43
CA LEU A 433 11.91 -13.79 -21.52
C LEU A 433 10.73 -12.91 -21.09
N ALA A 434 9.76 -13.46 -20.36
CA ALA A 434 8.62 -12.69 -19.87
C ALA A 434 9.06 -11.56 -18.92
N GLU A 435 9.95 -11.88 -17.97
CA GLU A 435 10.53 -10.89 -17.05
C GLU A 435 11.30 -9.79 -17.79
N ALA A 436 12.15 -10.18 -18.75
CA ALA A 436 12.93 -9.22 -19.54
C ALA A 436 12.04 -8.30 -20.39
N LEU A 437 10.99 -8.84 -21.02
CA LEU A 437 10.02 -8.07 -21.79
C LEU A 437 9.26 -7.07 -20.91
N LEU A 438 8.86 -7.46 -19.69
CA LEU A 438 8.19 -6.55 -18.74
C LEU A 438 9.12 -5.44 -18.25
N ALA A 439 10.35 -5.78 -17.87
CA ALA A 439 11.35 -4.82 -17.41
C ALA A 439 11.65 -3.76 -18.48
N LEU A 440 11.82 -4.18 -19.74
CA LEU A 440 12.06 -3.26 -20.85
C LEU A 440 10.83 -2.51 -21.30
N ALA A 441 9.64 -3.13 -21.24
CA ALA A 441 8.39 -2.39 -21.48
C ALA A 441 8.19 -1.28 -20.44
N ALA A 442 8.61 -1.49 -19.19
CA ALA A 442 8.63 -0.45 -18.16
C ALA A 442 9.68 0.63 -18.46
N GLU A 443 10.92 0.27 -18.83
CA GLU A 443 11.97 1.24 -19.23
C GLU A 443 11.52 2.13 -20.40
N ILE A 444 10.92 1.55 -21.45
CA ILE A 444 10.41 2.29 -22.62
C ILE A 444 9.27 3.24 -22.22
N ARG A 445 8.56 2.94 -21.12
CA ARG A 445 7.50 3.79 -20.55
C ARG A 445 8.00 4.79 -19.50
N GLY A 446 9.32 4.95 -19.37
CA GLY A 446 9.93 5.90 -18.42
C GLY A 446 10.23 5.33 -17.04
N GLY A 447 10.15 4.01 -16.86
CA GLY A 447 10.60 3.30 -15.65
C GLY A 447 12.13 3.14 -15.57
N PRO A 448 12.66 2.63 -14.43
CA PRO A 448 14.09 2.44 -14.23
C PRO A 448 14.70 1.45 -15.23
N ARG A 449 15.96 1.68 -15.60
CA ARG A 449 16.67 0.95 -16.68
C ARG A 449 17.00 -0.49 -16.30
N ALA A 450 16.76 -1.44 -17.19
CA ALA A 450 17.14 -2.84 -17.01
C ALA A 450 18.62 -3.07 -17.37
N GLY A 451 19.33 -3.91 -16.57
CA GLY A 451 20.66 -4.44 -16.89
C GLY A 451 21.89 -3.81 -16.23
N THR A 452 21.75 -3.16 -15.07
CA THR A 452 22.91 -2.69 -14.29
C THR A 452 23.19 -3.59 -13.10
N ALA A 453 23.82 -4.75 -13.34
CA ALA A 453 24.56 -5.46 -12.32
C ALA A 453 25.95 -4.81 -12.17
N ALA A 454 26.07 -3.96 -11.14
CA ALA A 454 27.27 -3.47 -10.45
C ALA A 454 28.46 -2.92 -11.28
N SER A 455 28.56 -1.59 -11.36
CA SER A 455 29.66 -0.90 -10.68
C SER A 455 29.12 0.41 -10.09
N SER A 456 29.09 0.48 -8.77
CA SER A 456 28.63 1.62 -7.98
C SER A 456 29.68 2.73 -8.00
N SER A 457 29.41 3.87 -8.64
CA SER A 457 30.09 5.15 -8.32
C SER A 457 29.47 6.41 -8.93
N GLU A 458 28.15 6.54 -9.04
CA GLU A 458 27.54 7.89 -9.11
C GLU A 458 26.76 8.17 -7.83
N PRO A 459 26.99 9.32 -7.17
CA PRO A 459 26.39 9.64 -5.90
C PRO A 459 24.89 9.84 -6.08
N LEU A 460 24.10 9.02 -5.39
CA LEU A 460 22.68 9.28 -5.18
C LEU A 460 22.57 10.62 -4.45
N SER A 461 21.90 11.57 -5.10
CA SER A 461 21.56 12.86 -4.50
C SER A 461 20.09 12.86 -4.12
N TYR A 462 19.75 13.63 -3.11
CA TYR A 462 18.36 13.87 -2.71
C TYR A 462 17.51 14.37 -3.91
N ALA A 463 18.11 15.18 -4.79
CA ALA A 463 17.52 15.63 -6.05
C ALA A 463 17.20 14.49 -7.03
N SER A 464 18.06 13.47 -7.13
CA SER A 464 17.81 12.30 -7.99
C SER A 464 16.72 11.36 -7.45
N ALA A 465 16.34 11.48 -6.17
CA ALA A 465 15.17 10.84 -5.59
C ALA A 465 13.86 11.64 -5.83
N GLY A 466 13.93 12.73 -6.61
CA GLY A 466 12.80 13.61 -6.90
C GLY A 466 12.53 14.67 -5.82
N VAL A 467 13.52 15.00 -4.97
CA VAL A 467 13.37 15.99 -3.90
C VAL A 467 14.25 17.21 -4.11
N SER A 468 13.66 18.39 -4.29
CA SER A 468 14.40 19.61 -4.59
C SER A 468 14.69 20.47 -3.36
N ILE A 469 15.93 20.42 -2.87
CA ILE A 469 16.42 21.30 -1.79
C ILE A 469 16.36 22.78 -2.23
N ASP A 470 16.66 23.04 -3.51
CA ASP A 470 16.61 24.40 -4.07
C ASP A 470 15.19 24.96 -4.09
N ALA A 471 14.17 24.13 -4.37
CA ALA A 471 12.77 24.55 -4.31
C ALA A 471 12.33 24.85 -2.87
N GLY A 472 12.77 24.04 -1.90
CA GLY A 472 12.56 24.31 -0.47
C GLY A 472 13.19 25.63 -0.03
N ASN A 473 14.45 25.88 -0.38
CA ASN A 473 15.14 27.14 -0.08
C ASN A 473 14.47 28.35 -0.74
N ALA A 474 14.05 28.21 -1.99
CA ALA A 474 13.32 29.27 -2.69
C ALA A 474 11.98 29.59 -2.02
N LEU A 475 11.24 28.57 -1.58
CA LEU A 475 10.00 28.76 -0.84
C LEU A 475 10.24 29.52 0.47
N VAL A 476 11.28 29.16 1.24
CA VAL A 476 11.63 29.83 2.50
C VAL A 476 11.82 31.33 2.31
N GLU A 477 12.53 31.76 1.26
CA GLU A 477 12.71 33.20 0.98
C GLU A 477 11.40 33.92 0.65
N VAL A 478 10.49 33.26 -0.07
CA VAL A 478 9.18 33.81 -0.43
C VAL A 478 8.26 33.94 0.80
N ILE A 479 8.31 33.00 1.73
CA ILE A 479 7.38 32.98 2.89
C ILE A 479 7.86 33.79 4.10
N LYS A 480 9.16 34.12 4.19
CA LYS A 480 9.74 34.93 5.28
C LYS A 480 8.96 36.22 5.59
N PRO A 481 8.56 37.05 4.59
CA PRO A 481 7.77 38.25 4.85
C PRO A 481 6.39 37.95 5.44
N HIS A 482 5.76 36.86 5.00
CA HIS A 482 4.45 36.43 5.50
C HIS A 482 4.52 36.07 6.98
N ALA A 483 5.45 35.20 7.37
CA ALA A 483 5.62 34.84 8.78
C ALA A 483 6.04 36.04 9.65
N LYS A 484 6.96 36.88 9.18
CA LYS A 484 7.37 38.09 9.91
C LYS A 484 6.19 39.03 10.19
N SER A 485 5.19 39.07 9.32
CA SER A 485 3.98 39.89 9.51
C SER A 485 3.08 39.42 10.65
N THR A 486 3.32 38.21 11.17
CA THR A 486 2.59 37.60 12.29
C THR A 486 3.29 37.78 13.64
N ASN A 487 4.48 38.40 13.67
CA ASN A 487 5.25 38.56 14.89
C ASN A 487 4.46 39.28 15.99
N ARG A 488 4.56 38.75 17.21
CA ARG A 488 3.97 39.31 18.42
C ARG A 488 4.98 39.34 19.57
N LYS A 489 4.60 39.99 20.67
CA LYS A 489 5.38 39.93 21.92
C LYS A 489 5.56 38.47 22.36
N GLY A 490 6.78 38.12 22.75
CA GLY A 490 7.19 36.77 23.10
C GLY A 490 8.02 36.07 22.01
N VAL A 491 7.85 36.40 20.72
CA VAL A 491 8.65 35.78 19.65
C VAL A 491 10.12 36.16 19.77
N MET A 492 11.00 35.16 19.75
CA MET A 492 12.45 35.32 19.78
C MET A 492 13.06 34.73 18.49
N GLY A 493 13.71 35.57 17.68
CA GLY A 493 14.31 35.15 16.40
C GLY A 493 13.36 35.23 15.20
N GLY A 494 13.61 34.43 14.17
CA GLY A 494 12.82 34.39 12.93
C GLY A 494 12.97 33.05 12.20
N LEU A 495 12.22 32.88 11.10
CA LEU A 495 12.24 31.67 10.27
C LEU A 495 13.66 31.33 9.75
N GLY A 496 14.01 30.04 9.79
CA GLY A 496 15.28 29.48 9.30
C GLY A 496 16.27 29.06 10.39
N GLY A 497 15.93 29.21 11.67
CA GLY A 497 16.68 28.61 12.78
C GLY A 497 16.27 27.14 13.05
N PHE A 498 17.01 26.45 13.93
CA PHE A 498 16.72 25.06 14.34
C PHE A 498 15.38 24.88 15.09
N GLY A 499 14.73 25.98 15.50
CA GLY A 499 13.43 25.96 16.16
C GLY A 499 12.93 27.37 16.45
N GLY A 500 11.61 27.53 16.52
CA GLY A 500 10.96 28.76 16.96
C GLY A 500 11.07 28.90 18.49
N LEU A 501 11.46 30.08 18.96
CA LEU A 501 11.57 30.37 20.40
C LEU A 501 10.48 31.37 20.81
N PHE A 502 9.85 31.13 21.96
CA PHE A 502 8.80 31.98 22.50
C PHE A 502 8.95 32.21 24.02
N ASP A 503 9.10 33.47 24.42
CA ASP A 503 9.22 33.91 25.81
C ASP A 503 7.83 34.23 26.39
N LEU A 504 7.34 33.33 27.25
CA LEU A 504 6.06 33.45 27.95
C LEU A 504 6.02 34.66 28.89
N LYS A 505 7.15 34.98 29.54
CA LYS A 505 7.22 36.12 30.46
C LYS A 505 7.14 37.43 29.69
N ALA A 506 7.86 37.54 28.57
CA ALA A 506 7.76 38.71 27.68
C ALA A 506 6.38 38.84 27.01
N ALA A 507 5.66 37.73 26.86
CA ALA A 507 4.26 37.72 26.42
C ALA A 507 3.24 38.09 27.52
N GLY A 508 3.68 38.23 28.78
CA GLY A 508 2.85 38.71 29.89
C GLY A 508 2.28 37.62 30.80
N TYR A 509 2.83 36.41 30.77
CA TYR A 509 2.37 35.29 31.60
C TYR A 509 3.25 35.08 32.84
N ASP A 510 2.62 34.94 34.01
CA ASP A 510 3.27 34.63 35.29
C ASP A 510 3.07 33.16 35.73
N ASP A 511 1.83 32.64 35.74
CA ASP A 511 1.49 31.20 35.97
C ASP A 511 0.71 30.62 34.77
N PRO A 512 1.37 30.41 33.62
CA PRO A 512 0.72 29.85 32.43
C PRO A 512 0.58 28.32 32.51
N ILE A 513 -0.55 27.81 32.03
CA ILE A 513 -0.70 26.46 31.51
C ILE A 513 -0.59 26.54 29.99
N LEU A 514 0.25 25.69 29.40
CA LEU A 514 0.35 25.56 27.96
C LEU A 514 -0.71 24.60 27.44
N VAL A 515 -1.37 25.00 26.36
CA VAL A 515 -2.36 24.19 25.65
C VAL A 515 -1.87 24.03 24.22
N SER A 516 -1.64 22.80 23.80
CA SER A 516 -1.21 22.50 22.43
C SER A 516 -2.28 21.75 21.67
N GLY A 517 -2.33 21.95 20.36
CA GLY A 517 -3.23 21.23 19.47
C GLY A 517 -2.56 20.98 18.13
N THR A 518 -2.99 19.92 17.45
CA THR A 518 -2.61 19.63 16.08
C THR A 518 -3.84 19.19 15.30
N ASP A 519 -3.97 19.65 14.06
CA ASP A 519 -5.04 19.22 13.17
C ASP A 519 -4.62 19.40 11.69
N GLY A 520 -5.38 18.78 10.80
CA GLY A 520 -5.28 18.97 9.36
C GLY A 520 -6.53 19.64 8.78
N VAL A 521 -6.48 19.98 7.49
CA VAL A 521 -7.64 20.52 6.78
C VAL A 521 -8.63 19.42 6.39
N GLY A 522 -8.14 18.20 6.12
CA GLY A 522 -8.94 17.07 5.66
C GLY A 522 -9.34 17.16 4.19
N THR A 523 -10.43 16.49 3.80
CA THR A 523 -10.78 16.26 2.39
C THR A 523 -11.26 17.51 1.62
N LYS A 524 -11.33 18.68 2.28
CA LYS A 524 -11.47 19.99 1.61
C LYS A 524 -10.28 20.31 0.71
N LEU A 525 -9.08 19.81 1.04
CA LEU A 525 -7.87 19.94 0.22
C LEU A 525 -8.06 19.45 -1.22
N LEU A 526 -8.84 18.39 -1.41
CA LEU A 526 -9.09 17.83 -2.74
C LEU A 526 -9.87 18.79 -3.64
N ILE A 527 -10.75 19.63 -3.09
CA ILE A 527 -11.44 20.67 -3.86
C ILE A 527 -10.46 21.81 -4.18
N ALA A 528 -9.64 22.23 -3.22
CA ALA A 528 -8.62 23.25 -3.43
C ALA A 528 -7.64 22.85 -4.55
N GLN A 529 -7.16 21.61 -4.53
CA GLN A 529 -6.28 21.03 -5.56
C GLN A 529 -6.96 20.96 -6.94
N GLN A 530 -8.22 20.53 -7.00
CA GLN A 530 -8.95 20.41 -8.27
C GLN A 530 -9.32 21.76 -8.90
N THR A 531 -9.42 22.82 -8.11
CA THR A 531 -9.87 24.14 -8.55
C THR A 531 -8.77 25.19 -8.63
N GLY A 532 -7.57 24.88 -8.12
CA GLY A 532 -6.49 25.86 -7.96
C GLY A 532 -6.73 26.85 -6.80
N GLY A 533 -7.70 26.58 -5.92
CA GLY A 533 -8.15 27.48 -4.85
C GLY A 533 -7.32 27.40 -3.57
N HIS A 534 -6.02 27.71 -3.63
CA HIS A 534 -5.09 27.50 -2.51
C HIS A 534 -5.02 28.65 -1.48
N ALA A 535 -5.43 29.85 -1.86
CA ALA A 535 -5.17 31.08 -1.08
C ALA A 535 -5.85 31.12 0.30
N THR A 536 -6.94 30.38 0.50
CA THR A 536 -7.73 30.37 1.74
C THR A 536 -7.54 29.13 2.59
N ILE A 537 -6.97 28.05 2.04
CA ILE A 537 -6.87 26.76 2.72
C ILE A 537 -5.95 26.80 3.94
N GLY A 538 -4.97 27.71 3.94
CA GLY A 538 -4.13 27.97 5.10
C GLY A 538 -4.89 28.61 6.27
N ILE A 539 -5.96 29.38 6.01
CA ILE A 539 -6.85 29.88 7.07
C ILE A 539 -7.62 28.72 7.69
N ASP A 540 -8.14 27.80 6.87
CA ASP A 540 -8.81 26.59 7.35
C ASP A 540 -7.91 25.79 8.29
N LEU A 541 -6.65 25.59 7.88
CA LEU A 541 -5.66 24.88 8.70
C LEU A 541 -5.47 25.55 10.07
N VAL A 542 -5.25 26.86 10.09
CA VAL A 542 -5.07 27.59 11.35
C VAL A 542 -6.33 27.51 12.19
N ALA A 543 -7.50 27.78 11.60
CA ALA A 543 -8.77 27.83 12.30
C ALA A 543 -9.14 26.52 13.00
N MET A 544 -8.88 25.38 12.36
CA MET A 544 -9.12 24.06 12.95
C MET A 544 -8.36 23.89 14.27
N VAL A 545 -7.09 24.31 14.31
CA VAL A 545 -6.27 24.17 15.51
C VAL A 545 -6.58 25.26 16.55
N VAL A 546 -6.58 26.54 16.16
CA VAL A 546 -6.65 27.64 17.15
C VAL A 546 -8.04 27.80 17.77
N ASN A 547 -9.11 27.41 17.07
CA ASN A 547 -10.44 27.37 17.67
C ASN A 547 -10.55 26.25 18.73
N ASP A 548 -9.76 25.17 18.62
CA ASP A 548 -9.67 24.10 19.63
C ASP A 548 -8.79 24.48 20.84
N LEU A 549 -7.91 25.46 20.69
CA LEU A 549 -7.18 26.03 21.82
C LEU A 549 -8.09 26.96 22.64
N VAL A 550 -8.86 27.82 21.97
CA VAL A 550 -9.68 28.81 22.68
C VAL A 550 -10.82 28.17 23.48
N VAL A 551 -11.27 26.96 23.15
CA VAL A 551 -12.27 26.26 23.96
C VAL A 551 -11.81 25.97 25.39
N GLN A 552 -10.50 25.90 25.62
CA GLN A 552 -9.89 25.76 26.95
C GLN A 552 -9.58 27.11 27.61
N GLY A 553 -9.98 28.22 26.98
CA GLY A 553 -9.64 29.58 27.41
C GLY A 553 -8.22 30.01 27.05
N ALA A 554 -7.50 29.23 26.25
CA ALA A 554 -6.12 29.52 25.88
C ALA A 554 -6.01 30.52 24.74
N GLU A 555 -5.15 31.52 24.93
CA GLU A 555 -4.74 32.45 23.89
C GLU A 555 -3.67 31.79 23.01
N PRO A 556 -3.89 31.62 21.70
CA PRO A 556 -2.88 31.11 20.78
C PRO A 556 -1.64 32.01 20.75
N LEU A 557 -0.46 31.44 21.00
CA LEU A 557 0.81 32.16 21.04
C LEU A 557 1.57 32.02 19.72
N PHE A 558 1.77 30.79 19.28
CA PHE A 558 2.48 30.49 18.06
C PHE A 558 1.93 29.27 17.32
N PHE A 559 2.24 29.20 16.03
CA PHE A 559 1.82 28.19 15.08
C PHE A 559 3.03 27.64 14.33
N LEU A 560 2.96 26.35 13.99
CA LEU A 560 3.87 25.66 13.07
C LEU A 560 3.06 24.90 12.03
N ASP A 561 3.56 24.84 10.80
CA ASP A 561 2.94 24.07 9.72
C ASP A 561 3.86 22.97 9.17
N TYR A 562 3.25 21.92 8.65
CA TYR A 562 3.91 20.85 7.90
C TYR A 562 3.21 20.72 6.56
N PHE A 563 3.92 21.05 5.49
CA PHE A 563 3.46 20.96 4.11
C PHE A 563 4.11 19.75 3.44
N ALA A 564 3.31 18.76 3.06
CA ALA A 564 3.78 17.56 2.36
C ALA A 564 3.23 17.54 0.94
N SER A 565 4.04 17.24 -0.07
CA SER A 565 3.56 17.13 -1.46
C SER A 565 4.29 16.06 -2.26
N GLY A 566 3.69 15.58 -3.34
CA GLY A 566 4.35 14.64 -4.25
C GLY A 566 5.46 15.29 -5.06
N LYS A 567 5.21 16.54 -5.48
CA LYS A 567 6.16 17.43 -6.12
C LYS A 567 5.90 18.85 -5.63
N LEU A 568 6.93 19.56 -5.20
CA LEU A 568 6.77 20.89 -4.62
C LEU A 568 6.56 21.94 -5.73
N GLU A 569 5.36 22.52 -5.78
CA GLU A 569 5.07 23.67 -6.63
C GLU A 569 5.10 24.95 -5.78
N VAL A 570 6.18 25.75 -5.93
CA VAL A 570 6.47 26.90 -5.05
C VAL A 570 5.34 27.93 -5.01
N ALA A 571 4.66 28.17 -6.14
CA ALA A 571 3.55 29.12 -6.21
C ALA A 571 2.33 28.64 -5.38
N GLU A 572 2.06 27.33 -5.41
CA GLU A 572 0.99 26.71 -4.63
C GLU A 572 1.30 26.76 -3.14
N ALA A 573 2.47 26.27 -2.75
CA ALA A 573 2.92 26.27 -1.35
C ALA A 573 2.98 27.70 -0.79
N SER A 574 3.46 28.67 -1.56
CA SER A 574 3.45 30.08 -1.16
C SER A 574 2.05 30.64 -0.93
N ALA A 575 1.07 30.26 -1.75
CA ALA A 575 -0.32 30.70 -1.57
C ALA A 575 -0.93 30.10 -0.30
N VAL A 576 -0.65 28.83 -0.02
CA VAL A 576 -1.06 28.16 1.23
C VAL A 576 -0.46 28.85 2.45
N VAL A 577 0.87 29.03 2.48
CA VAL A 577 1.57 29.64 3.62
C VAL A 577 1.16 31.11 3.81
N ALA A 578 0.88 31.86 2.75
CA ALA A 578 0.29 33.19 2.86
C ALA A 578 -1.09 33.16 3.54
N GLY A 579 -1.90 32.13 3.25
CA GLY A 579 -3.14 31.83 3.95
C GLY A 579 -2.93 31.51 5.44
N ILE A 580 -1.93 30.67 5.77
CA ILE A 580 -1.57 30.32 7.16
C ILE A 580 -1.16 31.59 7.92
N ALA A 581 -0.27 32.40 7.36
CA ALA A 581 0.18 33.63 7.99
C ALA A 581 -0.98 34.61 8.23
N ARG A 582 -1.91 34.73 7.28
CA ARG A 582 -3.13 35.52 7.46
C ARG A 582 -4.01 34.98 8.59
N GLY A 583 -4.24 33.66 8.63
CA GLY A 583 -5.00 33.02 9.71
C GLY A 583 -4.35 33.23 11.08
N CYS A 584 -3.02 33.12 11.16
CA CYS A 584 -2.25 33.37 12.39
C CYS A 584 -2.43 34.81 12.87
N LYS A 585 -2.28 35.77 11.94
CA LYS A 585 -2.43 37.20 12.23
C LYS A 585 -3.84 37.54 12.71
N GLU A 586 -4.87 37.01 12.06
CA GLU A 586 -6.27 37.20 12.45
C GLU A 586 -6.61 36.52 13.78
N SER A 587 -5.86 35.48 14.16
CA SER A 587 -5.99 34.77 15.45
C SER A 587 -5.11 35.34 16.56
N GLY A 588 -4.24 36.30 16.23
CA GLY A 588 -3.28 36.89 17.17
C GLY A 588 -2.09 35.99 17.52
N CYS A 589 -1.77 34.94 16.77
CA CYS A 589 -0.57 34.11 17.00
C CYS A 589 0.52 34.35 15.94
N ALA A 590 1.75 33.95 16.26
CA ALA A 590 2.88 34.04 15.34
C ALA A 590 3.15 32.71 14.62
N LEU A 591 3.40 32.75 13.32
CA LEU A 591 3.97 31.64 12.56
C LEU A 591 5.48 31.61 12.82
N VAL A 592 5.94 30.70 13.67
CA VAL A 592 7.33 30.70 14.18
C VAL A 592 8.22 29.65 13.51
N GLY A 593 7.64 28.71 12.78
CA GLY A 593 8.35 27.62 12.12
C GLY A 593 7.42 26.83 11.22
N GLY A 594 8.01 25.99 10.39
CA GLY A 594 7.29 25.03 9.56
C GLY A 594 8.26 24.15 8.81
N GLU A 595 7.75 23.09 8.20
CA GLU A 595 8.54 22.13 7.43
C GLU A 595 7.87 21.87 6.07
N THR A 596 8.68 21.71 5.03
CA THR A 596 8.20 21.42 3.68
C THR A 596 8.87 20.16 3.17
N ALA A 597 8.06 19.11 2.97
CA ALA A 597 8.51 17.82 2.51
C ALA A 597 8.00 17.52 1.10
N GLU A 598 8.92 17.29 0.16
CA GLU A 598 8.63 16.69 -1.13
C GLU A 598 8.84 15.18 -1.00
N MET A 599 7.78 14.40 -1.17
CA MET A 599 7.74 12.96 -0.95
C MET A 599 7.17 12.26 -2.18
N PRO A 600 7.92 12.26 -3.31
CA PRO A 600 7.52 11.56 -4.52
C PRO A 600 7.38 10.07 -4.23
N GLY A 601 6.23 9.50 -4.58
CA GLY A 601 5.87 8.11 -4.28
C GLY A 601 5.03 7.92 -3.00
N MET A 602 4.91 8.94 -2.14
CA MET A 602 3.90 8.97 -1.07
C MET A 602 2.64 9.73 -1.51
N TYR A 603 2.83 10.90 -2.15
CA TYR A 603 1.75 11.71 -2.69
C TYR A 603 1.83 11.74 -4.21
N ASP A 604 0.68 11.72 -4.88
CA ASP A 604 0.60 11.91 -6.34
C ASP A 604 1.04 13.34 -6.74
N PRO A 605 1.58 13.55 -7.96
CA PRO A 605 1.86 14.90 -8.45
C PRO A 605 0.60 15.78 -8.43
N GLY A 606 0.72 17.01 -7.90
CA GLY A 606 -0.40 17.93 -7.71
C GLY A 606 -1.25 17.67 -6.45
N HIS A 607 -0.92 16.65 -5.66
CA HIS A 607 -1.48 16.45 -4.33
C HIS A 607 -0.50 16.90 -3.25
N TYR A 608 -1.07 17.59 -2.26
CA TYR A 608 -0.41 18.00 -1.03
C TYR A 608 -1.30 17.74 0.19
N ASP A 609 -0.69 17.65 1.35
CA ASP A 609 -1.34 17.54 2.64
C ASP A 609 -0.76 18.56 3.62
N LEU A 610 -1.60 19.01 4.55
CA LEU A 610 -1.29 20.06 5.49
C LEU A 610 -1.59 19.59 6.91
N ALA A 611 -0.57 19.65 7.77
CA ALA A 611 -0.75 19.56 9.21
C ALA A 611 -0.35 20.87 9.87
N GLY A 612 -1.13 21.28 10.86
CA GLY A 612 -0.95 22.49 11.61
C GLY A 612 -0.78 22.14 13.08
N PHE A 613 0.05 22.91 13.76
CA PHE A 613 0.31 22.77 15.18
C PHE A 613 0.30 24.15 15.83
N ALA A 614 -0.39 24.28 16.96
CA ALA A 614 -0.43 25.54 17.69
C ALA A 614 -0.18 25.30 19.17
N VAL A 615 0.46 26.27 19.81
CA VAL A 615 0.58 26.34 21.26
C VAL A 615 -0.03 27.65 21.72
N GLY A 616 -0.96 27.55 22.66
CA GLY A 616 -1.54 28.65 23.40
C GLY A 616 -1.15 28.60 24.88
N ALA A 617 -1.48 29.68 25.59
CA ALA A 617 -1.34 29.74 27.04
C ALA A 617 -2.62 30.27 27.69
N VAL A 618 -2.90 29.76 28.88
CA VAL A 618 -4.00 30.23 29.73
C VAL A 618 -3.49 30.38 31.15
N SER A 619 -3.90 31.43 31.85
CA SER A 619 -3.67 31.51 33.29
C SER A 619 -4.55 30.46 33.98
N ARG A 620 -4.01 29.71 34.94
CA ARG A 620 -4.71 28.60 35.61
C ARG A 620 -6.14 28.94 36.09
N ALA A 621 -6.34 30.16 36.59
CA ALA A 621 -7.65 30.63 37.08
C ALA A 621 -8.71 30.82 35.98
N ASN A 622 -8.29 30.91 34.71
CA ASN A 622 -9.13 31.18 33.55
C ASN A 622 -9.36 29.93 32.68
N LEU A 623 -8.90 28.75 33.12
CA LEU A 623 -9.07 27.51 32.39
C LEU A 623 -10.56 27.19 32.21
N LEU A 624 -10.92 26.78 30.99
CA LEU A 624 -12.25 26.28 30.62
C LEU A 624 -12.15 24.79 30.23
N PRO A 625 -13.24 24.02 30.32
CA PRO A 625 -14.55 24.37 30.90
C PRO A 625 -14.52 24.42 32.44
N LYS A 626 -15.39 25.26 33.02
CA LYS A 626 -15.67 25.35 34.46
C LYS A 626 -16.79 24.39 34.82
N TRP A 627 -16.47 23.09 34.87
CA TRP A 627 -17.44 22.02 35.05
C TRP A 627 -18.41 22.23 36.22
N ASP A 628 -17.87 22.58 37.38
CA ASP A 628 -18.63 22.74 38.62
C ASP A 628 -19.60 23.94 38.58
N ALA A 629 -19.45 24.85 37.61
CA ALA A 629 -20.29 26.03 37.47
C ALA A 629 -21.46 25.85 36.51
N ILE A 630 -21.48 24.76 35.71
CA ILE A 630 -22.51 24.52 34.69
C ILE A 630 -23.78 23.96 35.34
N THR A 631 -24.93 24.58 35.06
CA THR A 631 -26.23 24.20 35.62
C THR A 631 -27.32 24.11 34.55
N ALA A 632 -28.44 23.44 34.87
CA ALA A 632 -29.59 23.36 33.96
C ALA A 632 -30.29 24.72 33.71
N GLY A 633 -29.94 25.76 34.48
CA GLY A 633 -30.42 27.14 34.27
C GLY A 633 -29.61 27.92 33.23
N ASP A 634 -28.50 27.38 32.74
CA ASP A 634 -27.60 28.05 31.81
C ASP A 634 -28.15 28.11 30.39
N VAL A 635 -27.49 28.91 29.55
CA VAL A 635 -27.87 29.17 28.17
C VAL A 635 -26.73 28.76 27.24
N LEU A 636 -27.10 28.15 26.10
CA LEU A 636 -26.20 27.87 24.99
C LEU A 636 -26.31 29.01 23.97
N LEU A 637 -25.24 29.76 23.76
CA LEU A 637 -25.14 30.77 22.71
C LEU A 637 -24.34 30.20 21.53
N GLY A 638 -24.96 30.11 20.35
CA GLY A 638 -24.31 29.69 19.12
C GLY A 638 -23.78 30.88 18.33
N LEU A 639 -22.53 30.80 17.86
CA LEU A 639 -21.93 31.73 16.91
C LEU A 639 -22.05 31.18 15.48
N PRO A 640 -22.38 32.03 14.49
CA PRO A 640 -22.63 31.58 13.14
C PRO A 640 -21.35 31.08 12.47
N SER A 641 -21.46 29.99 11.70
CA SER A 641 -20.42 29.54 10.79
C SER A 641 -20.41 30.36 9.50
N SER A 642 -19.29 30.34 8.77
CA SER A 642 -19.15 30.95 7.44
C SER A 642 -19.64 30.03 6.32
N GLY A 643 -19.91 28.76 6.64
CA GLY A 643 -20.22 27.71 5.68
C GLY A 643 -19.94 26.34 6.29
N VAL A 644 -19.54 25.38 5.46
CA VAL A 644 -19.25 23.99 5.86
C VAL A 644 -18.01 23.88 6.77
N HIS A 645 -17.16 24.91 6.79
CA HIS A 645 -15.86 24.93 7.48
C HIS A 645 -14.89 23.90 6.90
N SER A 646 -14.31 22.99 7.69
CA SER A 646 -13.34 21.98 7.23
C SER A 646 -13.81 20.53 7.46
N ASN A 647 -15.07 20.30 7.82
CA ASN A 647 -15.61 18.98 8.16
C ASN A 647 -16.74 18.54 7.21
N GLY A 648 -16.87 17.24 6.97
CA GLY A 648 -17.93 16.68 6.11
C GLY A 648 -17.64 16.75 4.60
N PHE A 649 -16.45 17.20 4.18
CA PHE A 649 -16.12 17.39 2.75
C PHE A 649 -16.09 16.09 1.93
N SER A 650 -15.93 14.93 2.56
CA SER A 650 -16.09 13.64 1.88
C SER A 650 -17.54 13.43 1.41
N LEU A 651 -18.54 13.85 2.20
CA LEU A 651 -19.95 13.82 1.80
C LEU A 651 -20.25 14.92 0.78
N VAL A 652 -19.71 16.14 0.96
CA VAL A 652 -19.84 17.23 -0.02
C VAL A 652 -19.39 16.79 -1.40
N ARG A 653 -18.21 16.16 -1.51
CA ARG A 653 -17.68 15.68 -2.81
C ARG A 653 -18.58 14.62 -3.45
N ARG A 654 -19.14 13.70 -2.66
CA ARG A 654 -20.12 12.71 -3.14
C ARG A 654 -21.41 13.36 -3.62
N VAL A 655 -21.87 14.41 -2.94
CA VAL A 655 -23.04 15.19 -3.38
C VAL A 655 -22.76 15.87 -4.72
N VAL A 656 -21.61 16.53 -4.88
CA VAL A 656 -21.23 17.17 -6.15
C VAL A 656 -21.16 16.15 -7.28
N GLU A 657 -20.49 15.02 -7.05
CA GLU A 657 -20.42 13.90 -8.00
C GLU A 657 -21.81 13.41 -8.41
N ARG A 658 -22.73 13.23 -7.45
CA ARG A 658 -24.11 12.80 -7.71
C ARG A 658 -24.90 13.82 -8.55
N THR A 659 -24.69 15.10 -8.31
CA THR A 659 -25.36 16.17 -9.07
C THR A 659 -24.78 16.38 -10.46
N GLY A 660 -23.56 15.89 -10.72
CA GLY A 660 -22.85 16.11 -11.99
C GLY A 660 -22.44 17.57 -12.23
N LEU A 661 -22.46 18.42 -11.20
CA LEU A 661 -22.06 19.82 -11.31
C LEU A 661 -20.54 19.94 -11.47
N ALA A 662 -20.11 20.79 -12.40
CA ALA A 662 -18.71 21.18 -12.53
C ALA A 662 -18.32 22.20 -11.44
N TRP A 663 -17.03 22.25 -11.08
CA TRP A 663 -16.55 23.16 -10.03
C TRP A 663 -16.64 24.65 -10.40
N ASP A 664 -16.61 24.96 -11.70
CA ASP A 664 -16.75 26.31 -12.25
C ASP A 664 -18.20 26.70 -12.53
N ALA A 665 -19.16 25.79 -12.36
CA ALA A 665 -20.57 26.08 -12.49
C ALA A 665 -21.06 26.98 -11.34
N PRO A 666 -22.10 27.82 -11.56
CA PRO A 666 -22.73 28.59 -10.49
C PRO A 666 -23.18 27.70 -9.32
N ALA A 667 -22.82 28.07 -8.09
CA ALA A 667 -23.22 27.33 -6.90
C ALA A 667 -24.76 27.39 -6.73
N PRO A 668 -25.47 26.25 -6.58
CA PRO A 668 -26.93 26.26 -6.42
C PRO A 668 -27.44 27.08 -5.23
N PHE A 669 -26.59 27.24 -4.21
CA PHE A 669 -26.87 27.99 -2.98
C PHE A 669 -26.26 29.40 -2.97
N CYS A 670 -25.47 29.76 -3.99
CA CYS A 670 -24.89 31.09 -4.19
C CYS A 670 -24.61 31.32 -5.68
N PRO A 671 -25.64 31.60 -6.51
CA PRO A 671 -25.51 31.58 -7.97
C PRO A 671 -24.52 32.61 -8.57
N SER A 672 -24.07 33.60 -7.79
CA SER A 672 -23.06 34.57 -8.21
C SER A 672 -21.62 34.07 -8.09
N THR A 673 -21.40 32.90 -7.49
CA THR A 673 -20.06 32.37 -7.17
C THR A 673 -19.92 30.96 -7.77
N PRO A 674 -18.77 30.60 -8.36
CA PRO A 674 -18.48 29.23 -8.76
C PRO A 674 -18.61 28.25 -7.59
N LEU A 675 -19.07 27.02 -7.86
CA LEU A 675 -19.30 25.99 -6.85
C LEU A 675 -18.05 25.69 -6.01
N GLY A 676 -16.90 25.55 -6.67
CA GLY A 676 -15.62 25.31 -6.01
C GLY A 676 -15.24 26.44 -5.05
N GLU A 677 -15.33 27.69 -5.51
CA GLU A 677 -15.04 28.88 -4.70
C GLU A 677 -16.01 29.01 -3.51
N ALA A 678 -17.31 28.80 -3.74
CA ALA A 678 -18.31 28.87 -2.69
C ALA A 678 -18.09 27.82 -1.58
N LEU A 679 -17.70 26.59 -1.95
CA LEU A 679 -17.36 25.52 -1.01
C LEU A 679 -15.99 25.73 -0.33
N LEU A 680 -15.08 26.49 -0.94
CA LEU A 680 -13.78 26.89 -0.38
C LEU A 680 -13.83 28.14 0.51
N THR A 681 -15.04 28.63 0.85
CA THR A 681 -15.22 29.65 1.89
C THR A 681 -14.44 29.23 3.15
N PRO A 682 -13.51 30.07 3.67
CA PRO A 682 -12.65 29.69 4.77
C PRO A 682 -13.43 29.50 6.07
N THR A 683 -12.92 28.61 6.92
CA THR A 683 -13.38 28.42 8.29
C THR A 683 -13.22 29.72 9.06
N LYS A 684 -14.24 30.06 9.85
CA LYS A 684 -14.27 31.29 10.63
C LYS A 684 -13.37 31.17 11.85
N LEU A 685 -12.61 32.23 12.13
CA LEU A 685 -11.76 32.34 13.31
C LEU A 685 -12.54 32.99 14.44
N TYR A 686 -12.72 32.27 15.56
CA TYR A 686 -13.49 32.76 16.72
C TYR A 686 -12.59 33.22 17.87
N VAL A 687 -11.27 33.05 17.75
CA VAL A 687 -10.29 33.21 18.83
C VAL A 687 -10.44 34.54 19.56
N LEU A 688 -10.36 35.67 18.85
CA LEU A 688 -10.38 36.99 19.49
C LEU A 688 -11.72 37.24 20.21
N SER A 689 -12.84 36.97 19.55
CA SER A 689 -14.19 37.12 20.12
C SER A 689 -14.39 36.26 21.37
N CYS A 690 -13.97 34.99 21.31
CA CYS A 690 -14.10 34.05 22.42
C CYS A 690 -13.16 34.37 23.59
N LEU A 691 -11.94 34.86 23.33
CA LEU A 691 -11.02 35.29 24.39
C LEU A 691 -11.56 36.52 25.13
N GLU A 692 -12.08 37.53 24.42
CA GLU A 692 -12.70 38.68 25.08
C GLU A 692 -13.93 38.26 25.91
N ALA A 693 -14.76 37.37 25.38
CA ALA A 693 -15.89 36.82 26.13
C ALA A 693 -15.43 36.05 27.38
N ALA A 694 -14.41 35.20 27.26
CA ALA A 694 -13.86 34.42 28.37
C ALA A 694 -13.28 35.32 29.48
N ARG A 695 -12.60 36.42 29.12
CA ARG A 695 -12.03 37.39 30.08
C ARG A 695 -13.06 38.07 30.98
N THR A 696 -14.33 38.10 30.58
CA THR A 696 -15.41 38.60 31.45
C THR A 696 -15.64 37.75 32.69
N GLY A 697 -15.12 36.50 32.70
CA GLY A 697 -15.35 35.51 33.75
C GLY A 697 -16.72 34.83 33.69
N LYS A 698 -17.61 35.26 32.80
CA LYS A 698 -19.01 34.82 32.67
C LYS A 698 -19.20 33.59 31.79
N VAL A 699 -18.22 33.30 30.93
CA VAL A 699 -18.21 32.09 30.10
C VAL A 699 -17.81 30.89 30.95
N LYS A 700 -18.63 29.85 30.93
CA LYS A 700 -18.43 28.61 31.69
C LYS A 700 -17.80 27.52 30.82
N ALA A 701 -18.13 27.47 29.54
CA ALA A 701 -17.54 26.54 28.59
C ALA A 701 -17.68 27.06 27.15
N LEU A 702 -16.89 26.48 26.26
CA LEU A 702 -16.84 26.76 24.82
C LEU A 702 -16.78 25.43 24.08
N ALA A 703 -17.55 25.24 23.01
CA ALA A 703 -17.50 24.06 22.15
C ALA A 703 -17.29 24.49 20.70
N HIS A 704 -16.17 24.08 20.10
CA HIS A 704 -15.93 24.24 18.67
C HIS A 704 -16.67 23.15 17.90
N ILE A 705 -17.47 23.51 16.90
CA ILE A 705 -18.34 22.58 16.19
C ILE A 705 -17.65 22.08 14.92
N THR A 706 -17.04 20.89 15.02
CA THR A 706 -16.23 20.25 13.97
C THR A 706 -16.84 18.89 13.54
N GLY A 707 -16.02 17.86 13.35
CA GLY A 707 -16.49 16.50 13.06
C GLY A 707 -17.41 15.98 14.16
N GLY A 708 -18.49 15.31 13.78
CA GLY A 708 -19.55 14.92 14.73
C GLY A 708 -20.58 16.03 15.01
N GLY A 709 -20.37 17.23 14.45
CA GLY A 709 -21.33 18.32 14.42
C GLY A 709 -21.79 18.78 15.81
N LEU A 710 -23.03 19.25 15.91
CA LEU A 710 -23.58 19.75 17.18
C LEU A 710 -23.79 18.62 18.19
N LEU A 711 -24.05 17.40 17.71
CA LEU A 711 -24.42 16.25 18.55
C LEU A 711 -23.24 15.67 19.32
N GLU A 712 -22.04 15.67 18.74
CA GLU A 712 -20.85 15.08 19.39
C GLU A 712 -19.95 16.11 20.07
N ASN A 713 -19.98 17.38 19.65
CA ASN A 713 -19.06 18.40 20.19
C ASN A 713 -19.57 19.10 21.45
N ILE A 714 -20.87 19.45 21.52
CA ILE A 714 -21.42 20.12 22.71
C ILE A 714 -21.31 19.23 23.97
N PRO A 715 -21.61 17.92 23.94
CA PRO A 715 -21.50 17.08 25.13
C PRO A 715 -20.09 16.99 25.73
N ARG A 716 -19.03 17.18 24.93
CA ARG A 716 -17.63 17.15 25.40
C ARG A 716 -17.32 18.27 26.40
N VAL A 717 -18.16 19.30 26.42
CA VAL A 717 -18.04 20.45 27.32
C VAL A 717 -19.25 20.60 28.24
N LEU A 718 -20.04 19.52 28.42
CA LEU A 718 -21.07 19.38 29.49
C LEU A 718 -20.69 18.34 30.57
N PRO A 719 -21.00 18.59 31.87
CA PRO A 719 -20.65 17.67 32.95
C PRO A 719 -21.34 16.31 32.79
N ASP A 720 -20.84 15.29 33.49
CA ASP A 720 -21.49 13.99 33.56
C ASP A 720 -22.96 14.13 34.02
N GLY A 721 -23.86 13.44 33.32
CA GLY A 721 -25.29 13.49 33.61
C GLY A 721 -25.98 14.79 33.14
N VAL A 722 -25.33 15.62 32.32
CA VAL A 722 -25.93 16.80 31.69
C VAL A 722 -25.95 16.63 30.16
N CYS A 723 -27.06 16.94 29.52
CA CYS A 723 -27.21 16.96 28.06
C CYS A 723 -27.58 18.37 27.55
N ALA A 724 -27.37 18.61 26.26
CA ALA A 724 -27.82 19.84 25.60
C ALA A 724 -29.22 19.65 25.01
N ALA A 725 -30.18 20.49 25.42
CA ALA A 725 -31.48 20.61 24.75
C ALA A 725 -31.42 21.77 23.75
N LEU A 726 -31.32 21.44 22.46
CA LEU A 726 -31.24 22.42 21.37
C LEU A 726 -32.63 22.76 20.83
N ASP A 727 -32.86 24.04 20.52
CA ASP A 727 -34.06 24.51 19.84
C ASP A 727 -33.75 24.69 18.35
N ALA A 728 -34.12 23.70 17.53
CA ALA A 728 -33.88 23.74 16.09
C ALA A 728 -34.57 24.90 15.35
N GLY A 729 -35.54 25.60 15.97
CA GLY A 729 -36.18 26.78 15.41
C GLY A 729 -35.44 28.09 15.69
N SER A 730 -34.39 28.07 16.52
CA SER A 730 -33.72 29.27 17.01
C SER A 730 -32.61 29.82 16.10
N TRP A 731 -32.17 29.04 15.09
CA TRP A 731 -31.29 29.52 14.04
C TRP A 731 -31.69 28.96 12.68
N SER A 732 -31.27 29.64 11.61
CA SER A 732 -31.50 29.18 10.23
C SER A 732 -30.18 28.69 9.63
N PRO A 733 -30.09 27.42 9.18
CA PRO A 733 -28.92 26.94 8.47
C PRO A 733 -28.67 27.75 7.19
N LEU A 734 -27.39 27.98 6.87
CA LEU A 734 -27.00 28.61 5.61
C LEU A 734 -27.52 27.82 4.39
N PRO A 735 -27.80 28.49 3.25
CA PRO A 735 -28.33 27.84 2.05
C PRO A 735 -27.56 26.61 1.56
N VAL A 736 -26.23 26.57 1.79
CA VAL A 736 -25.39 25.40 1.47
C VAL A 736 -25.85 24.13 2.18
N PHE A 737 -26.32 24.21 3.43
CA PHE A 737 -26.78 23.04 4.18
C PHE A 737 -28.14 22.55 3.69
N ASN A 738 -29.03 23.46 3.26
CA ASN A 738 -30.32 23.09 2.66
C ASN A 738 -30.09 22.34 1.34
N TRP A 739 -29.16 22.84 0.53
CA TRP A 739 -28.75 22.17 -0.71
C TRP A 739 -28.12 20.80 -0.42
N LEU A 740 -27.17 20.71 0.53
CA LEU A 740 -26.55 19.45 0.91
C LEU A 740 -27.57 18.44 1.44
N ALA A 741 -28.51 18.84 2.28
CA ALA A 741 -29.55 17.95 2.80
C ALA A 741 -30.46 17.40 1.69
N ALA A 742 -30.91 18.28 0.78
CA ALA A 742 -31.71 17.88 -0.38
C ALA A 742 -30.92 16.92 -1.30
N GLU A 743 -29.66 17.26 -1.57
CA GLU A 743 -28.80 16.50 -2.47
C GLU A 743 -28.05 15.34 -1.83
N SER A 744 -28.17 15.10 -0.52
CA SER A 744 -27.73 13.85 0.10
C SER A 744 -28.92 12.97 0.45
N ARG A 745 -30.14 13.52 0.48
CA ARG A 745 -31.33 12.90 1.08
C ARG A 745 -31.11 12.56 2.56
N SER A 746 -30.27 13.33 3.25
CA SER A 746 -29.99 13.14 4.67
C SER A 746 -31.12 13.71 5.53
N GLY A 747 -31.52 12.95 6.55
CA GLY A 747 -32.41 13.45 7.58
C GLY A 747 -31.73 14.48 8.50
N PRO A 748 -32.50 15.23 9.31
CA PRO A 748 -31.95 16.28 10.19
C PRO A 748 -30.87 15.80 11.15
N MET A 749 -31.02 14.60 11.73
CA MET A 749 -30.03 14.04 12.66
C MET A 749 -28.68 13.77 12.00
N GLU A 750 -28.70 13.26 10.77
CA GLU A 750 -27.47 13.00 10.00
C GLU A 750 -26.77 14.32 9.61
N MET A 751 -27.57 15.34 9.25
CA MET A 751 -27.04 16.68 8.98
C MET A 751 -26.37 17.29 10.22
N LEU A 752 -27.03 17.22 11.38
CA LEU A 752 -26.51 17.75 12.65
C LEU A 752 -25.32 16.96 13.21
N ARG A 753 -25.17 15.69 12.82
CA ARG A 753 -24.00 14.87 13.14
C ARG A 753 -22.82 15.12 12.20
N THR A 754 -23.09 15.44 10.94
CA THR A 754 -22.02 15.58 9.94
C THR A 754 -21.51 17.02 9.84
N PHE A 755 -22.40 17.99 9.94
CA PHE A 755 -22.13 19.39 9.65
C PHE A 755 -22.44 20.28 10.85
N ASN A 756 -21.84 21.47 10.83
CA ASN A 756 -22.10 22.52 11.82
C ASN A 756 -23.49 23.18 11.66
N CYS A 757 -24.16 22.95 10.53
CA CYS A 757 -25.51 23.45 10.22
C CYS A 757 -25.74 24.93 10.50
N GLY A 758 -24.70 25.76 10.34
CA GLY A 758 -24.77 27.21 10.54
C GLY A 758 -24.20 27.69 11.87
N VAL A 759 -23.78 26.81 12.78
CA VAL A 759 -23.24 27.18 14.11
C VAL A 759 -21.82 26.63 14.26
N GLY A 760 -20.81 27.49 14.25
CA GLY A 760 -19.40 27.07 14.31
C GLY A 760 -18.79 27.00 15.71
N MET A 761 -19.36 27.73 16.68
CA MET A 761 -18.88 27.75 18.07
C MET A 761 -20.08 27.91 19.01
N VAL A 762 -20.04 27.26 20.18
CA VAL A 762 -21.09 27.35 21.20
C VAL A 762 -20.49 27.77 22.53
N LEU A 763 -21.10 28.75 23.20
CA LEU A 763 -20.74 29.20 24.54
C LEU A 763 -21.79 28.71 25.55
N VAL A 764 -21.34 28.27 26.72
CA VAL A 764 -22.20 28.02 27.89
C VAL A 764 -22.05 29.20 28.85
N VAL A 765 -23.15 29.89 29.16
CA VAL A 765 -23.20 31.07 30.02
C VAL A 765 -24.36 31.02 31.00
N GLY A 766 -24.27 31.71 32.13
CA GLY A 766 -25.43 31.90 33.01
C GLY A 766 -26.56 32.67 32.32
N ALA A 767 -27.82 32.38 32.68
CA ALA A 767 -28.98 33.04 32.06
C ALA A 767 -28.98 34.57 32.28
N GLU A 768 -28.52 35.01 33.45
CA GLU A 768 -28.34 36.41 33.83
C GLU A 768 -27.23 37.12 33.03
N ASP A 769 -26.24 36.35 32.56
CA ASP A 769 -25.08 36.87 31.84
C ASP A 769 -25.25 36.81 30.31
N ALA A 770 -26.20 36.01 29.82
CA ALA A 770 -26.41 35.78 28.39
C ALA A 770 -26.61 37.06 27.59
N GLY A 771 -27.36 38.04 28.12
CA GLY A 771 -27.58 39.34 27.47
C GLY A 771 -26.28 40.14 27.31
N ALA A 772 -25.52 40.30 28.39
CA ALA A 772 -24.27 41.07 28.39
C ALA A 772 -23.18 40.40 27.51
N VAL A 773 -23.07 39.07 27.56
CA VAL A 773 -22.13 38.34 26.69
C VAL A 773 -22.54 38.45 25.22
N SER A 774 -23.84 38.40 24.92
CA SER A 774 -24.33 38.56 23.55
C SER A 774 -24.05 39.96 22.99
N GLU A 775 -24.28 41.02 23.77
CA GLU A 775 -23.96 42.40 23.39
C GLU A 775 -22.46 42.60 23.12
N LEU A 776 -21.60 42.01 23.95
CA LEU A 776 -20.15 42.03 23.74
C LEU A 776 -19.79 41.36 22.41
N LEU A 777 -20.28 40.14 22.17
CA LEU A 777 -20.01 39.39 20.94
C LEU A 777 -20.53 40.15 19.69
N LEU A 778 -21.71 40.78 19.77
CA LEU A 778 -22.23 41.65 18.72
C LEU A 778 -21.30 42.84 18.44
N SER A 779 -20.75 43.47 19.48
CA SER A 779 -19.79 44.58 19.33
C SER A 779 -18.47 44.16 18.69
N LEU A 780 -18.12 42.87 18.78
CA LEU A 780 -16.94 42.26 18.17
C LEU A 780 -17.21 41.73 16.75
N GLY A 781 -18.41 41.96 16.20
CA GLY A 781 -18.77 41.56 14.84
C GLY A 781 -19.32 40.13 14.71
N GLU A 782 -19.63 39.48 15.83
CA GLU A 782 -20.36 38.20 15.84
C GLU A 782 -21.88 38.41 15.80
N ALA A 783 -22.64 37.35 15.57
CA ALA A 783 -24.10 37.36 15.66
C ALA A 783 -24.60 36.19 16.52
N PRO A 784 -24.40 36.24 17.86
CA PRO A 784 -24.80 35.16 18.75
C PRO A 784 -26.31 34.96 18.76
N ALA A 785 -26.74 33.70 18.78
CA ALA A 785 -28.13 33.30 18.98
C ALA A 785 -28.26 32.35 20.16
N VAL A 786 -29.35 32.44 20.93
CA VAL A 786 -29.67 31.43 21.94
C VAL A 786 -30.14 30.17 21.23
N ILE A 787 -29.35 29.10 21.27
CA ILE A 787 -29.63 27.86 20.52
C ILE A 787 -30.18 26.73 21.38
N GLY A 788 -30.18 26.90 22.70
CA GLY A 788 -30.58 25.84 23.62
C GLY A 788 -30.14 26.09 25.06
N ARG A 789 -30.25 25.04 25.88
CA ARG A 789 -29.87 25.05 27.31
C ARG A 789 -29.34 23.69 27.76
N PRO A 790 -28.40 23.61 28.72
CA PRO A 790 -28.09 22.36 29.41
C PRO A 790 -29.29 21.83 30.20
N ARG A 791 -29.44 20.52 30.32
CA ARG A 791 -30.48 19.82 31.10
C ARG A 791 -29.93 18.55 31.74
N ALA A 792 -30.56 18.06 32.80
CA ALA A 792 -30.21 16.76 33.37
C ALA A 792 -30.54 15.62 32.40
N ALA A 793 -29.61 14.68 32.22
CA ALA A 793 -29.79 13.49 31.40
C ALA A 793 -30.89 12.60 32.00
N GLY A 794 -31.94 12.30 31.22
CA GLY A 794 -33.09 11.50 31.66
C GLY A 794 -34.36 12.31 32.01
N ALA A 795 -34.32 13.64 31.95
CA ALA A 795 -35.55 14.43 31.87
C ALA A 795 -36.07 14.36 30.42
N GLY A 796 -37.12 13.57 30.21
CA GLY A 796 -37.66 13.19 28.89
C GLY A 796 -38.11 14.32 27.98
#